data_AF-A0AAE0RCB1-F1
#
_entry.id   AF-A0AAE0RCB1-F1
#
_cell.length_a   1.000
_cell.length_b   1.000
_cell.length_c   1.000
_cell.angle_alpha   90.00
_cell.angle_beta   90.00
_cell.angle_gamma   90.00
#
_symmetry.space_group_name_H-M   'P 1'
#
loop_
_entity.id
_entity.type
_entity.pdbx_description
1 polymer ?
#
loop_
_entity_poly.entity_id
_entity_poly.type
_entity_poly.pdbx_seq_one_letter_code
_entity_poly.pdbx_strand_id
1 'polypeptide(L)'
;MAKTKELSKDTRNKIVDLHQAGKTESSIGKQLGVKKSTVGAIIRKWKTYKTTDDLPRSGAPRKFSPRGVKMITRTEKECGVHPKNTIPTVKHGGGNIMLWACFSAKGPGRLIRVKERMNGAMYHEILSKNLLPSARALKMKRGWVFQHDNDPKHTARATKEWLRKKQFKVLEWPSQSPDLNPIENLWRELKICVAQRQPQNITALEEICMEEWAKLPATPPKKKGTKSAKGKTSTVVDGLSTEDMSKEQLEEHIIRLREELDREREERNYFQLERDKIHTFWEITKRQLEEKKADLRNREREMEEAEESHQTEIRVYKQKVKHLLYEQQNSIVELKTEGVVATKLLEKEQADLENELRRGMRNLKVDLKEHEFSNENYIKNLKLNHDKEITKLRSEFEEKVREIEATYEKKMQKQRQEQDLRRKTELHEIEQRKSVHVNTLIKNHEKAFSDIKNYYSDITLGSFNQISSLKEQVVDMKKKEERLEKEMAEVRQQNKRLTEPLQKATQEVSELQKQLANYNKDKALLARVKARLKVADKELKDLKWEHEVLEQRFSKVQQERDELYQKFTKAILEVQQKSGFKNLLLERKLEALTDTLEKKEAQLNEVLAASNLEPSALNVVTRKLEEVLDSKNIAIKDLQYELARMCKAHNDLLRTYEAKLKAFGIPADELGFKPLESSLLKQTLGQGPAGLVSAPL
;
A
#
# COMPACT_ATOMS: atom_id res chain seq x y z
N MET A 1 23.05 -0.25 5.87
CA MET A 1 23.66 0.05 4.56
C MET A 1 23.57 1.55 4.32
N ALA A 2 24.66 2.22 3.97
CA ALA A 2 24.65 3.66 3.71
C ALA A 2 23.77 4.01 2.50
N LYS A 3 23.13 5.19 2.53
CA LYS A 3 22.46 5.76 1.34
C LYS A 3 23.54 6.03 0.27
N THR A 4 23.38 5.48 -0.93
CA THR A 4 24.27 5.78 -2.05
C THR A 4 24.15 7.26 -2.42
N LYS A 5 25.27 7.99 -2.43
CA LYS A 5 25.35 9.39 -2.89
C LYS A 5 24.67 9.51 -4.27
N GLU A 6 23.66 10.37 -4.36
CA GLU A 6 22.93 10.60 -5.61
C GLU A 6 23.77 11.47 -6.57
N LEU A 7 23.60 11.27 -7.88
CA LEU A 7 24.39 11.94 -8.90
C LEU A 7 23.84 13.34 -9.19
N SER A 8 24.72 14.35 -9.22
CA SER A 8 24.33 15.73 -9.54
C SER A 8 23.67 15.82 -10.91
N LYS A 9 22.83 16.85 -11.10
CA LYS A 9 22.18 17.13 -12.39
C LYS A 9 23.23 17.30 -13.51
N ASP A 10 24.32 18.00 -13.22
CA ASP A 10 25.42 18.23 -14.17
C ASP A 10 26.11 16.93 -14.56
N THR A 11 26.32 16.01 -13.61
CA THR A 11 26.90 14.68 -13.92
C THR A 11 25.96 13.87 -14.81
N ARG A 12 24.64 14.01 -14.64
CA ARG A 12 23.63 13.36 -15.49
C ARG A 12 23.53 13.97 -16.88
N ASN A 13 23.62 15.30 -17.00
CA ASN A 13 23.72 16.00 -18.28
C ASN A 13 24.97 15.54 -19.03
N LYS A 14 26.14 15.59 -18.38
CA LYS A 14 27.42 15.16 -18.97
C LYS A 14 27.44 13.70 -19.43
N ILE A 15 26.66 12.82 -18.80
CA ILE A 15 26.43 11.44 -19.27
C ILE A 15 25.62 11.40 -20.58
N VAL A 16 24.59 12.26 -20.73
CA VAL A 16 23.80 12.38 -21.96
C VAL A 16 24.61 13.04 -23.07
N ASP A 17 25.34 14.12 -22.77
CA ASP A 17 26.17 14.84 -23.75
C ASP A 17 27.22 13.92 -24.38
N LEU A 18 27.93 13.14 -23.55
CA LEU A 18 28.92 12.16 -24.03
C LEU A 18 28.27 10.99 -24.80
N HIS A 19 27.02 10.63 -24.51
CA HIS A 19 26.26 9.63 -25.26
C HIS A 19 25.77 10.16 -26.61
N GLN A 20 25.38 11.43 -26.69
CA GLN A 20 25.08 12.11 -27.96
C GLN A 20 26.34 12.25 -28.83
N ALA A 21 27.49 12.53 -28.21
CA ALA A 21 28.82 12.49 -28.85
C ALA A 21 29.34 11.06 -29.13
N GLY A 22 28.45 10.06 -29.26
CA GLY A 22 28.75 8.71 -29.73
C GLY A 22 29.54 7.80 -28.78
N LYS A 23 29.88 8.22 -27.56
CA LYS A 23 30.69 7.39 -26.65
C LYS A 23 29.88 6.24 -26.06
N THR A 24 30.53 5.08 -25.93
CA THR A 24 29.91 3.88 -25.34
C THR A 24 29.72 4.04 -23.83
N GLU A 25 28.68 3.40 -23.26
CA GLU A 25 28.37 3.47 -21.82
C GLU A 25 29.56 3.11 -20.90
N SER A 26 30.46 2.22 -21.38
CA SER A 26 31.66 1.81 -20.65
C SER A 26 32.76 2.88 -20.68
N SER A 27 32.89 3.62 -21.79
CA SER A 27 33.80 4.75 -21.92
C SER A 27 33.32 5.93 -21.05
N ILE A 28 32.03 6.26 -21.12
CA ILE A 28 31.40 7.29 -20.28
C ILE A 28 31.56 6.97 -18.79
N GLY A 29 31.32 5.70 -18.41
CA GLY A 29 31.48 5.25 -17.03
C GLY A 29 32.91 5.38 -16.51
N LYS A 30 33.91 5.00 -17.31
CA LYS A 30 35.32 5.23 -16.99
C LYS A 30 35.66 6.72 -16.88
N GLN A 31 35.22 7.54 -17.85
CA GLN A 31 35.55 8.97 -17.90
C GLN A 31 34.97 9.79 -16.73
N LEU A 32 33.82 9.38 -16.17
CA LEU A 32 33.13 10.11 -15.10
C LEU A 32 33.17 9.42 -13.72
N GLY A 33 33.86 8.27 -13.59
CA GLY A 33 33.89 7.49 -12.35
C GLY A 33 32.55 6.83 -11.97
N VAL A 34 31.63 6.68 -12.94
CA VAL A 34 30.26 6.18 -12.71
C VAL A 34 30.12 4.74 -13.20
N LYS A 35 29.47 3.87 -12.41
CA LYS A 35 29.22 2.47 -12.82
C LYS A 35 28.42 2.42 -14.12
N LYS A 36 28.84 1.58 -15.09
CA LYS A 36 28.18 1.38 -16.40
C LYS A 36 26.65 1.17 -16.26
N SER A 37 26.22 0.40 -15.26
CA SER A 37 24.80 0.15 -14.97
C SER A 37 23.99 1.43 -14.71
N THR A 38 24.61 2.43 -14.10
CA THR A 38 24.00 3.72 -13.76
C THR A 38 24.00 4.66 -14.96
N VAL A 39 25.10 4.68 -15.73
CA VAL A 39 25.19 5.36 -17.04
C VAL A 39 24.07 4.87 -17.97
N GLY A 40 23.94 3.56 -18.17
CA GLY A 40 22.88 2.96 -18.98
C GLY A 40 21.47 3.10 -18.40
N ALA A 41 21.31 3.38 -17.10
CA ALA A 41 20.01 3.74 -16.52
C ALA A 41 19.62 5.19 -16.88
N ILE A 42 20.56 6.13 -16.77
CA ILE A 42 20.37 7.55 -17.14
C ILE A 42 20.09 7.68 -18.64
N ILE A 43 20.87 6.99 -19.49
CA ILE A 43 20.68 7.00 -20.95
C ILE A 43 19.31 6.43 -21.35
N ARG A 44 18.84 5.34 -20.71
CA ARG A 44 17.49 4.81 -20.97
C ARG A 44 16.40 5.78 -20.53
N LYS A 45 16.51 6.37 -19.33
CA LYS A 45 15.57 7.40 -18.85
C LYS A 45 15.50 8.59 -19.81
N TRP A 46 16.65 9.10 -20.28
CA TRP A 46 16.69 10.19 -21.25
C TRP A 46 16.13 9.79 -22.62
N LYS A 47 16.38 8.56 -23.11
CA LYS A 47 15.79 8.07 -24.37
C LYS A 47 14.26 8.02 -24.31
N THR A 48 13.68 7.61 -23.18
CA THR A 48 12.21 7.50 -22.99
C THR A 48 11.55 8.85 -22.68
N TYR A 49 12.13 9.67 -21.80
CA TYR A 49 11.47 10.86 -21.23
C TYR A 49 12.12 12.20 -21.61
N LYS A 50 13.20 12.18 -22.41
CA LYS A 50 13.99 13.34 -22.87
C LYS A 50 14.55 14.26 -21.76
N THR A 51 14.47 13.85 -20.49
CA THR A 51 14.95 14.61 -19.34
C THR A 51 15.98 13.84 -18.50
N THR A 52 16.89 14.59 -17.87
CA THR A 52 17.84 14.13 -16.85
C THR A 52 17.33 14.36 -15.42
N ASP A 53 16.36 15.28 -15.24
CA ASP A 53 15.78 15.66 -13.95
C ASP A 53 15.07 14.51 -13.24
N ASP A 54 15.02 14.54 -11.92
CA ASP A 54 14.33 13.51 -11.13
C ASP A 54 12.82 13.63 -11.26
N LEU A 55 12.23 12.58 -11.82
CA LEU A 55 10.80 12.44 -11.97
C LEU A 55 10.21 11.91 -10.65
N PRO A 56 9.01 12.38 -10.24
CA PRO A 56 8.31 11.79 -9.11
C PRO A 56 8.12 10.29 -9.33
N ARG A 57 8.32 9.51 -8.27
CA ARG A 57 8.38 8.05 -8.36
C ARG A 57 7.00 7.50 -8.76
N SER A 58 6.90 6.88 -9.93
CA SER A 58 5.67 6.23 -10.38
C SER A 58 5.41 4.95 -9.57
N GLY A 59 4.40 5.02 -8.70
CA GLY A 59 3.98 3.93 -7.83
C GLY A 59 4.69 3.88 -6.47
N ALA A 60 4.04 3.19 -5.52
CA ALA A 60 4.50 3.10 -4.14
C ALA A 60 5.92 2.49 -4.01
N PRO A 61 6.77 2.98 -3.08
CA PRO A 61 8.07 2.37 -2.83
C PRO A 61 7.90 0.92 -2.39
N ARG A 62 8.56 -0.02 -3.09
CA ARG A 62 8.57 -1.43 -2.69
C ARG A 62 9.13 -1.57 -1.28
N LYS A 63 8.29 -1.98 -0.32
CA LYS A 63 8.65 -2.17 1.10
C LYS A 63 9.84 -3.12 1.29
N PHE A 64 10.03 -4.06 0.35
CA PHE A 64 11.15 -4.99 0.33
C PHE A 64 12.04 -4.77 -0.91
N SER A 65 13.36 -4.80 -0.71
CA SER A 65 14.32 -4.82 -1.82
C SER A 65 14.24 -6.13 -2.60
N PRO A 66 14.74 -6.24 -3.85
CA PRO A 66 14.76 -7.52 -4.58
C PRO A 66 15.51 -8.65 -3.84
N ARG A 67 16.50 -8.29 -3.01
CA ARG A 67 17.20 -9.22 -2.11
C ARG A 67 16.33 -9.61 -0.90
N GLY A 68 15.57 -8.65 -0.34
CA GLY A 68 14.57 -8.92 0.71
C GLY A 68 13.42 -9.79 0.23
N VAL A 69 12.91 -9.58 -0.99
CA VAL A 69 11.93 -10.49 -1.62
C VAL A 69 12.51 -11.88 -1.78
N LYS A 70 13.72 -12.04 -2.35
CA LYS A 70 14.40 -13.35 -2.43
C LYS A 70 14.68 -14.00 -1.08
N MET A 71 14.92 -13.23 -0.02
CA MET A 71 15.02 -13.74 1.36
C MET A 71 13.67 -14.26 1.82
N ILE A 72 12.59 -13.47 1.67
CA ILE A 72 11.23 -13.85 2.08
C ILE A 72 10.77 -15.10 1.33
N THR A 73 10.87 -15.17 0.00
CA THR A 73 10.50 -16.38 -0.78
C THR A 73 11.38 -17.60 -0.47
N ARG A 74 12.52 -17.39 0.23
CA ARG A 74 13.37 -18.47 0.73
C ARG A 74 12.97 -18.90 2.13
N THR A 75 12.80 -17.98 3.08
CA THR A 75 12.29 -18.30 4.43
C THR A 75 10.84 -18.78 4.41
N GLU A 76 10.03 -18.37 3.45
CA GLU A 76 8.68 -18.89 3.21
C GLU A 76 8.73 -20.35 2.72
N LYS A 77 9.72 -20.69 1.89
CA LYS A 77 10.02 -22.09 1.50
C LYS A 77 10.62 -22.92 2.63
N GLU A 78 11.45 -22.33 3.50
CA GLU A 78 12.12 -23.05 4.59
C GLU A 78 11.18 -23.20 5.80
N CYS A 79 10.40 -22.18 6.16
CA CYS A 79 9.35 -22.25 7.19
C CYS A 79 8.09 -22.99 6.73
N GLY A 80 7.80 -23.04 5.43
CA GLY A 80 6.72 -23.86 4.86
C GLY A 80 7.00 -25.38 4.88
N VAL A 81 8.22 -25.78 5.26
CA VAL A 81 8.64 -27.17 5.46
C VAL A 81 8.88 -27.47 6.97
N HIS A 82 8.64 -26.48 7.84
CA HIS A 82 8.80 -26.66 9.28
C HIS A 82 7.66 -27.53 9.85
N PRO A 83 7.93 -28.60 10.64
CA PRO A 83 6.92 -29.59 11.03
C PRO A 83 5.65 -29.02 11.71
N LYS A 84 5.78 -27.91 12.45
CA LYS A 84 4.64 -27.23 13.11
C LYS A 84 3.68 -26.52 12.14
N ASN A 85 4.10 -26.31 10.89
CA ASN A 85 3.34 -25.60 9.86
C ASN A 85 2.81 -26.56 8.77
N THR A 86 3.17 -27.85 8.85
CA THR A 86 2.81 -28.88 7.87
C THR A 86 1.88 -29.90 8.53
N ILE A 87 0.61 -29.95 8.12
CA ILE A 87 -0.26 -31.07 8.47
C ILE A 87 0.26 -32.31 7.72
N PRO A 88 0.64 -33.41 8.40
CA PRO A 88 1.04 -34.64 7.74
C PRO A 88 -0.19 -35.31 7.13
N THR A 89 -0.49 -34.98 5.88
CA THR A 89 -1.48 -35.73 5.11
C THR A 89 -0.97 -37.15 4.88
N VAL A 90 -1.74 -38.13 5.36
CA VAL A 90 -1.50 -39.54 5.07
C VAL A 90 -1.49 -39.69 3.55
N LYS A 91 -0.34 -40.03 2.98
CA LYS A 91 -0.23 -40.33 1.54
C LYS A 91 -0.96 -41.65 1.30
N HIS A 92 -2.22 -41.56 0.89
CA HIS A 92 -3.02 -42.71 0.52
C HIS A 92 -2.35 -43.38 -0.69
N GLY A 93 -1.71 -44.53 -0.46
CA GLY A 93 -0.85 -45.21 -1.44
C GLY A 93 -1.57 -45.82 -2.64
N GLY A 94 -2.91 -45.77 -2.69
CA GLY A 94 -3.73 -46.36 -3.75
C GLY A 94 -3.65 -45.67 -5.13
N GLY A 95 -2.87 -44.59 -5.25
CA GLY A 95 -2.70 -43.84 -6.50
C GLY A 95 -3.94 -43.04 -6.91
N ASN A 96 -3.96 -42.59 -8.16
CA ASN A 96 -5.11 -41.90 -8.75
C ASN A 96 -5.22 -42.15 -10.25
N ILE A 97 -6.42 -41.98 -10.80
CA ILE A 97 -6.67 -41.94 -12.25
C ILE A 97 -7.38 -40.64 -12.61
N MET A 98 -7.07 -40.10 -13.79
CA MET A 98 -7.79 -38.98 -14.39
C MET A 98 -8.73 -39.52 -15.46
N LEU A 99 -10.00 -39.15 -15.38
CA LEU A 99 -11.06 -39.62 -16.28
C LEU A 99 -11.68 -38.43 -17.02
N TRP A 100 -12.06 -38.65 -18.28
CA TRP A 100 -12.93 -37.77 -19.04
C TRP A 100 -14.18 -38.55 -19.46
N ALA A 101 -15.35 -37.91 -19.42
CA ALA A 101 -16.58 -38.46 -19.96
C ALA A 101 -17.53 -37.35 -20.45
N CYS A 102 -18.60 -37.76 -21.10
CA CYS A 102 -19.80 -36.94 -21.33
C CYS A 102 -21.05 -37.78 -21.07
N PHE A 103 -22.22 -37.14 -20.96
CA PHE A 103 -23.51 -37.82 -20.78
C PHE A 103 -24.64 -37.03 -21.46
N SER A 104 -25.85 -37.57 -21.43
CA SER A 104 -27.07 -36.89 -21.89
C SER A 104 -28.29 -37.40 -21.13
N ALA A 105 -29.46 -36.80 -21.36
CA ALA A 105 -30.75 -37.32 -20.91
C ALA A 105 -31.12 -38.72 -21.47
N LYS A 106 -30.29 -39.30 -22.35
CA LYS A 106 -30.40 -40.69 -22.82
C LYS A 106 -29.43 -41.66 -22.13
N GLY A 107 -28.66 -41.19 -21.15
CA GLY A 107 -27.65 -41.98 -20.44
C GLY A 107 -26.20 -41.53 -20.72
N PRO A 108 -25.22 -42.26 -20.16
CA PRO A 108 -23.80 -41.95 -20.22
C PRO A 108 -23.19 -42.13 -21.63
N GLY A 109 -22.23 -41.27 -21.96
CA GLY A 109 -21.34 -41.40 -23.11
C GLY A 109 -20.05 -42.17 -22.77
N ARG A 110 -19.04 -42.10 -23.64
CA ARG A 110 -17.76 -42.81 -23.41
C ARG A 110 -16.99 -42.24 -22.22
N LEU A 111 -16.54 -43.12 -21.34
CA LEU A 111 -15.52 -42.86 -20.31
C LEU A 111 -14.13 -43.14 -20.88
N ILE A 112 -13.15 -42.28 -20.59
CA ILE A 112 -11.78 -42.36 -21.12
C ILE A 112 -10.77 -42.04 -20.01
N ARG A 113 -9.80 -42.93 -19.75
CA ARG A 113 -8.66 -42.65 -18.87
C ARG A 113 -7.63 -41.76 -19.57
N VAL A 114 -7.25 -40.67 -18.90
CA VAL A 114 -6.13 -39.82 -19.28
C VAL A 114 -4.91 -40.24 -18.47
N LYS A 115 -3.85 -40.69 -19.16
CA LYS A 115 -2.64 -41.25 -18.50
C LYS A 115 -1.66 -40.18 -17.98
N GLU A 116 -1.81 -38.93 -18.45
CA GLU A 116 -0.95 -37.80 -18.09
C GLU A 116 -1.80 -36.61 -17.59
N ARG A 117 -1.14 -35.56 -17.09
CA ARG A 117 -1.81 -34.31 -16.70
C ARG A 117 -2.42 -33.62 -17.93
N MET A 118 -3.74 -33.74 -18.09
CA MET A 118 -4.47 -33.19 -19.23
C MET A 118 -4.10 -31.73 -19.51
N ASN A 119 -3.82 -31.42 -20.78
CA ASN A 119 -3.60 -30.06 -21.27
C ASN A 119 -4.63 -29.72 -22.37
N GLY A 120 -4.66 -28.47 -22.85
CA GLY A 120 -5.66 -28.03 -23.84
C GLY A 120 -5.58 -28.76 -25.19
N ALA A 121 -4.39 -29.21 -25.63
CA ALA A 121 -4.24 -29.98 -26.87
C ALA A 121 -4.76 -31.41 -26.71
N MET A 122 -4.47 -32.06 -25.58
CA MET A 122 -5.03 -33.38 -25.24
C MET A 122 -6.55 -33.32 -25.07
N TYR A 123 -7.09 -32.26 -24.45
CA TYR A 123 -8.54 -32.10 -24.31
C TYR A 123 -9.23 -31.98 -25.69
N HIS A 124 -8.68 -31.15 -26.57
CA HIS A 124 -9.09 -31.08 -27.97
C HIS A 124 -9.04 -32.46 -28.66
N GLU A 125 -7.97 -33.23 -28.47
CA GLU A 125 -7.84 -34.57 -29.05
C GLU A 125 -8.91 -35.55 -28.52
N ILE A 126 -9.12 -35.58 -27.19
CA ILE A 126 -10.12 -36.41 -26.51
C ILE A 126 -11.53 -36.09 -27.03
N LEU A 127 -11.89 -34.79 -27.13
CA LEU A 127 -13.16 -34.38 -27.75
C LEU A 127 -13.25 -34.86 -29.21
N SER A 128 -12.19 -34.66 -29.99
CA SER A 128 -12.18 -35.02 -31.41
C SER A 128 -12.38 -36.52 -31.66
N LYS A 129 -11.86 -37.37 -30.77
CA LYS A 129 -11.96 -38.83 -30.86
C LYS A 129 -13.25 -39.39 -30.23
N ASN A 130 -13.83 -38.74 -29.22
CA ASN A 130 -14.88 -39.37 -28.39
C ASN A 130 -16.24 -38.66 -28.37
N LEU A 131 -16.33 -37.35 -28.63
CA LEU A 131 -17.59 -36.61 -28.54
C LEU A 131 -18.61 -37.08 -29.58
N LEU A 132 -18.19 -37.13 -30.86
CA LEU A 132 -19.06 -37.58 -31.97
C LEU A 132 -19.46 -39.07 -31.87
N PRO A 133 -18.54 -40.01 -31.57
CA PRO A 133 -18.93 -41.41 -31.32
C PRO A 133 -19.91 -41.58 -30.15
N SER A 134 -19.77 -40.80 -29.07
CA SER A 134 -20.71 -40.86 -27.93
C SER A 134 -22.11 -40.38 -28.34
N ALA A 135 -22.22 -39.23 -29.03
CA ALA A 135 -23.49 -38.71 -29.52
C ALA A 135 -24.18 -39.66 -30.54
N ARG A 136 -23.39 -40.38 -31.35
CA ARG A 136 -23.89 -41.44 -32.25
C ARG A 136 -24.40 -42.67 -31.49
N ALA A 137 -23.63 -43.16 -30.52
CA ALA A 137 -24.02 -44.32 -29.69
C ALA A 137 -25.31 -44.05 -28.91
N LEU A 138 -25.44 -42.86 -28.33
CA LEU A 138 -26.66 -42.37 -27.65
C LEU A 138 -27.83 -42.05 -28.60
N LYS A 139 -27.69 -42.29 -29.92
CA LYS A 139 -28.71 -42.03 -30.95
C LYS A 139 -29.29 -40.61 -30.83
N MET A 140 -28.43 -39.60 -30.66
CA MET A 140 -28.85 -38.20 -30.55
C MET A 140 -29.26 -37.64 -31.93
N LYS A 141 -30.43 -36.98 -32.00
CA LYS A 141 -30.88 -36.28 -33.21
C LYS A 141 -30.05 -34.99 -33.44
N ARG A 142 -30.15 -34.37 -34.61
CA ARG A 142 -29.51 -33.06 -34.88
C ARG A 142 -30.04 -31.99 -33.89
N GLY A 143 -29.22 -30.98 -33.58
CA GLY A 143 -29.63 -29.81 -32.78
C GLY A 143 -29.26 -29.82 -31.30
N TRP A 144 -28.43 -30.76 -30.84
CA TRP A 144 -27.90 -30.73 -29.46
C TRP A 144 -26.89 -29.59 -29.24
N VAL A 145 -26.81 -29.15 -27.98
CA VAL A 145 -25.84 -28.15 -27.50
C VAL A 145 -24.76 -28.87 -26.71
N PHE A 146 -23.48 -28.49 -26.89
CA PHE A 146 -22.37 -28.98 -26.09
C PHE A 146 -22.17 -28.09 -24.87
N GLN A 147 -22.07 -28.69 -23.68
CA GLN A 147 -21.86 -28.01 -22.41
C GLN A 147 -20.51 -28.44 -21.83
N HIS A 148 -19.71 -27.46 -21.41
CA HIS A 148 -18.49 -27.66 -20.63
C HIS A 148 -18.18 -26.35 -19.87
N ASP A 149 -17.44 -26.46 -18.77
CA ASP A 149 -17.08 -25.33 -17.92
C ASP A 149 -15.95 -24.45 -18.50
N ASN A 150 -15.62 -23.38 -17.76
CA ASN A 150 -14.60 -22.38 -18.11
C ASN A 150 -13.15 -22.75 -17.72
N ASP A 151 -12.81 -24.02 -17.44
CA ASP A 151 -11.45 -24.43 -17.11
C ASP A 151 -10.42 -23.99 -18.21
N PRO A 152 -9.18 -23.61 -17.85
CA PRO A 152 -8.14 -23.22 -18.81
C PRO A 152 -7.86 -24.21 -19.96
N LYS A 153 -8.09 -25.51 -19.75
CA LYS A 153 -7.96 -26.59 -20.76
C LYS A 153 -9.12 -26.56 -21.75
N HIS A 154 -10.31 -26.27 -21.23
CA HIS A 154 -11.57 -26.18 -21.98
C HIS A 154 -11.64 -24.89 -22.80
N THR A 155 -11.16 -23.78 -22.24
CA THR A 155 -11.17 -22.46 -22.87
C THR A 155 -10.00 -22.19 -23.83
N ALA A 156 -9.05 -23.14 -23.94
CA ALA A 156 -7.86 -23.04 -24.79
C ALA A 156 -8.19 -22.78 -26.27
N ARG A 157 -7.31 -22.01 -26.95
CA ARG A 157 -7.54 -21.53 -28.33
C ARG A 157 -7.83 -22.66 -29.33
N ALA A 158 -7.05 -23.74 -29.29
CA ALA A 158 -7.22 -24.89 -30.17
C ALA A 158 -8.60 -25.57 -29.99
N THR A 159 -9.05 -25.72 -28.74
CA THR A 159 -10.37 -26.28 -28.40
C THR A 159 -11.49 -25.41 -28.97
N LYS A 160 -11.47 -24.10 -28.71
CA LYS A 160 -12.48 -23.16 -29.23
C LYS A 160 -12.49 -23.11 -30.76
N GLU A 161 -11.31 -23.10 -31.38
CA GLU A 161 -11.15 -23.07 -32.84
C GLU A 161 -11.67 -24.35 -33.53
N TRP A 162 -11.43 -25.52 -32.94
CA TRP A 162 -11.97 -26.79 -33.45
C TRP A 162 -13.48 -26.89 -33.29
N LEU A 163 -14.05 -26.49 -32.14
CA LEU A 163 -15.50 -26.47 -31.91
C LEU A 163 -16.20 -25.59 -32.94
N ARG A 164 -15.64 -24.40 -33.22
CA ARG A 164 -16.06 -23.49 -34.30
C ARG A 164 -15.93 -24.16 -35.68
N LYS A 165 -14.78 -24.75 -36.02
CA LYS A 165 -14.54 -25.40 -37.32
C LYS A 165 -15.45 -26.62 -37.57
N LYS A 166 -15.96 -27.26 -36.51
CA LYS A 166 -16.92 -28.37 -36.57
C LYS A 166 -18.38 -27.96 -36.43
N GLN A 167 -18.66 -26.65 -36.34
CA GLN A 167 -20.03 -26.10 -36.23
C GLN A 167 -20.83 -26.67 -35.04
N PHE A 168 -20.17 -26.92 -33.91
CA PHE A 168 -20.86 -27.29 -32.68
C PHE A 168 -21.45 -26.05 -31.99
N LYS A 169 -22.75 -26.09 -31.67
CA LYS A 169 -23.36 -25.09 -30.79
C LYS A 169 -22.91 -25.38 -29.36
N VAL A 170 -22.07 -24.51 -28.81
CA VAL A 170 -21.58 -24.58 -27.42
C VAL A 170 -22.45 -23.69 -26.54
N LEU A 171 -22.71 -24.11 -25.30
CA LEU A 171 -23.39 -23.29 -24.30
C LEU A 171 -22.40 -22.24 -23.76
N GLU A 172 -22.84 -20.98 -23.67
CA GLU A 172 -22.06 -19.93 -23.01
C GLU A 172 -22.10 -20.14 -21.49
N TRP A 173 -20.92 -20.18 -20.86
CA TRP A 173 -20.78 -20.52 -19.45
C TRP A 173 -20.44 -19.30 -18.60
N PRO A 174 -21.15 -19.03 -17.49
CA PRO A 174 -20.86 -17.89 -16.63
C PRO A 174 -19.47 -17.97 -15.96
N SER A 175 -18.94 -16.81 -15.60
CA SER A 175 -17.72 -16.71 -14.79
C SER A 175 -18.04 -17.05 -13.34
N GLN A 176 -17.14 -17.78 -12.66
CA GLN A 176 -17.29 -18.23 -11.27
C GLN A 176 -18.51 -19.13 -11.00
N SER A 177 -18.73 -20.15 -11.84
CA SER A 177 -19.77 -21.16 -11.61
C SER A 177 -19.30 -22.58 -11.98
N PRO A 178 -18.46 -23.23 -11.14
CA PRO A 178 -18.06 -24.61 -11.39
C PRO A 178 -19.20 -25.61 -11.14
N ASP A 179 -19.97 -25.42 -10.06
CA ASP A 179 -20.94 -26.40 -9.55
C ASP A 179 -22.22 -26.54 -10.38
N LEU A 180 -22.42 -25.66 -11.39
CA LEU A 180 -23.56 -25.74 -12.31
C LEU A 180 -23.43 -26.87 -13.35
N ASN A 181 -22.29 -27.55 -13.43
CA ASN A 181 -22.04 -28.62 -14.40
C ASN A 181 -22.65 -29.96 -13.90
N PRO A 182 -23.77 -30.46 -14.47
CA PRO A 182 -24.50 -31.59 -13.89
C PRO A 182 -23.79 -32.95 -14.03
N ILE A 183 -22.63 -33.01 -14.72
CA ILE A 183 -21.78 -34.20 -14.69
C ILE A 183 -21.14 -34.43 -13.31
N GLU A 184 -20.98 -33.39 -12.48
CA GLU A 184 -20.43 -33.54 -11.12
C GLU A 184 -21.33 -34.37 -10.21
N ASN A 185 -22.65 -34.36 -10.45
CA ASN A 185 -23.58 -35.28 -9.79
C ASN A 185 -23.33 -36.74 -10.23
N LEU A 186 -23.11 -36.99 -11.52
CA LEU A 186 -22.74 -38.34 -12.00
C LEU A 186 -21.36 -38.78 -11.47
N TRP A 187 -20.41 -37.85 -11.33
CA TRP A 187 -19.12 -38.15 -10.69
C TRP A 187 -19.27 -38.43 -9.19
N ARG A 188 -20.24 -37.82 -8.49
CA ARG A 188 -20.56 -38.15 -7.10
C ARG A 188 -21.10 -39.58 -6.98
N GLU A 189 -22.09 -39.95 -7.79
CA GLU A 189 -22.64 -41.31 -7.78
C GLU A 189 -21.58 -42.35 -8.17
N LEU A 190 -20.76 -42.08 -9.20
CA LEU A 190 -19.66 -42.98 -9.57
C LEU A 190 -18.67 -43.18 -8.42
N LYS A 191 -18.29 -42.11 -7.69
CA LYS A 191 -17.42 -42.21 -6.51
C LYS A 191 -18.03 -43.08 -5.41
N ILE A 192 -19.35 -43.02 -5.20
CA ILE A 192 -20.06 -43.86 -4.22
C ILE A 192 -20.01 -45.34 -4.63
N CYS A 193 -20.40 -45.68 -5.87
CA CYS A 193 -20.37 -47.07 -6.36
C CYS A 193 -18.94 -47.65 -6.38
N VAL A 194 -17.94 -46.86 -6.78
CA VAL A 194 -16.52 -47.25 -6.78
C VAL A 194 -16.01 -47.47 -5.34
N ALA A 195 -16.39 -46.62 -4.38
CA ALA A 195 -15.99 -46.78 -2.98
C ALA A 195 -16.59 -48.06 -2.35
N GLN A 196 -17.85 -48.39 -2.66
CA GLN A 196 -18.49 -49.63 -2.21
C GLN A 196 -17.75 -50.90 -2.70
N ARG A 197 -17.12 -50.85 -3.88
CA ARG A 197 -16.40 -51.98 -4.48
C ARG A 197 -14.90 -52.07 -4.11
N GLN A 198 -14.40 -51.16 -3.27
CA GLN A 198 -13.05 -51.19 -2.68
C GLN A 198 -11.91 -51.65 -3.63
N PRO A 199 -11.65 -50.92 -4.74
CA PRO A 199 -10.60 -51.26 -5.71
C PRO A 199 -9.20 -51.31 -5.06
N GLN A 200 -8.54 -52.46 -5.15
CA GLN A 200 -7.25 -52.72 -4.47
C GLN A 200 -6.02 -52.22 -5.25
N ASN A 201 -6.17 -51.84 -6.52
CA ASN A 201 -5.08 -51.30 -7.34
C ASN A 201 -5.61 -50.40 -8.48
N ILE A 202 -4.70 -49.68 -9.15
CA ILE A 202 -5.02 -48.68 -10.19
C ILE A 202 -5.73 -49.29 -11.41
N THR A 203 -5.46 -50.55 -11.76
CA THR A 203 -6.11 -51.24 -12.89
C THR A 203 -7.54 -51.63 -12.52
N ALA A 204 -7.73 -52.25 -11.35
CA ALA A 204 -9.06 -52.56 -10.80
C ALA A 204 -9.91 -51.29 -10.59
N LEU A 205 -9.27 -50.17 -10.21
CA LEU A 205 -9.93 -48.86 -10.13
C LEU A 205 -10.42 -48.38 -11.51
N GLU A 206 -9.65 -48.59 -12.59
CA GLU A 206 -10.08 -48.24 -13.95
C GLU A 206 -11.22 -49.14 -14.43
N GLU A 207 -11.10 -50.46 -14.25
CA GLU A 207 -12.11 -51.46 -14.62
C GLU A 207 -13.43 -51.23 -13.88
N ILE A 208 -13.40 -51.05 -12.56
CA ILE A 208 -14.59 -50.75 -11.75
C ILE A 208 -15.20 -49.40 -12.16
N CYS A 209 -14.40 -48.37 -12.47
CA CYS A 209 -14.94 -47.12 -13.00
C CYS A 209 -15.66 -47.32 -14.34
N MET A 210 -15.16 -48.17 -15.24
CA MET A 210 -15.82 -48.47 -16.52
C MET A 210 -17.10 -49.29 -16.33
N GLU A 211 -17.10 -50.29 -15.44
CA GLU A 211 -18.26 -51.11 -15.14
C GLU A 211 -19.40 -50.31 -14.48
N GLU A 212 -19.11 -49.50 -13.46
CA GLU A 212 -20.15 -48.71 -12.77
C GLU A 212 -20.70 -47.60 -13.67
N TRP A 213 -19.85 -46.97 -14.50
CA TRP A 213 -20.30 -45.97 -15.48
C TRP A 213 -21.26 -46.55 -16.53
N ALA A 214 -21.12 -47.85 -16.85
CA ALA A 214 -22.03 -48.54 -17.77
C ALA A 214 -23.39 -48.93 -17.15
N LYS A 215 -23.52 -48.90 -15.81
CA LYS A 215 -24.75 -49.31 -15.08
C LYS A 215 -25.72 -48.16 -14.81
N LEU A 216 -25.32 -46.91 -15.05
CA LEU A 216 -26.16 -45.73 -14.77
C LEU A 216 -27.46 -45.75 -15.62
N PRO A 217 -28.66 -45.64 -14.99
CA PRO A 217 -29.91 -46.10 -15.61
C PRO A 217 -30.54 -45.14 -16.63
N ALA A 218 -31.39 -45.72 -17.48
CA ALA A 218 -32.38 -45.00 -18.31
C ALA A 218 -33.76 -45.67 -18.15
N THR A 219 -34.81 -44.87 -17.95
CA THR A 219 -36.13 -45.32 -17.40
C THR A 219 -37.32 -44.66 -18.12
N PRO A 220 -38.57 -45.19 -18.06
CA PRO A 220 -39.02 -46.58 -17.82
C PRO A 220 -40.08 -47.08 -18.87
N PRO A 221 -40.55 -48.35 -18.82
CA PRO A 221 -41.51 -48.93 -19.80
C PRO A 221 -43.01 -48.88 -19.38
N LYS A 222 -43.92 -49.19 -20.32
CA LYS A 222 -45.40 -49.26 -20.13
C LYS A 222 -45.92 -50.69 -19.90
N LYS A 223 -47.05 -50.84 -19.17
CA LYS A 223 -47.77 -52.12 -18.92
C LYS A 223 -48.79 -52.48 -20.02
N LYS A 224 -49.21 -53.76 -20.05
CA LYS A 224 -50.35 -54.34 -20.83
C LYS A 224 -51.50 -54.76 -19.89
N GLY A 225 -52.67 -55.11 -20.44
CA GLY A 225 -53.81 -55.71 -19.73
C GLY A 225 -54.57 -56.75 -20.59
N THR A 226 -55.50 -57.50 -19.97
CA THR A 226 -56.20 -58.68 -20.55
C THR A 226 -57.64 -58.84 -20.02
N LYS A 227 -58.50 -59.62 -20.71
CA LYS A 227 -59.92 -59.93 -20.35
C LYS A 227 -60.24 -61.43 -20.55
N SER A 228 -61.33 -61.93 -19.95
CA SER A 228 -61.88 -63.31 -20.13
C SER A 228 -63.41 -63.38 -19.82
N ALA A 229 -64.12 -64.44 -20.25
CA ALA A 229 -65.58 -64.64 -20.08
C ALA A 229 -66.01 -66.14 -20.10
N LYS A 230 -67.26 -66.51 -19.72
CA LYS A 230 -67.81 -67.91 -19.75
C LYS A 230 -69.36 -68.04 -19.73
N GLY A 231 -69.93 -69.27 -19.88
CA GLY A 231 -71.36 -69.60 -20.18
C GLY A 231 -72.14 -70.57 -19.23
N LYS A 232 -73.19 -71.29 -19.73
CA LYS A 232 -74.47 -71.71 -19.01
C LYS A 232 -75.14 -73.06 -19.50
N THR A 233 -75.93 -73.84 -18.70
CA THR A 233 -77.01 -74.88 -19.06
C THR A 233 -77.62 -75.67 -17.83
N SER A 234 -78.38 -76.81 -17.92
CA SER A 234 -79.89 -76.93 -17.97
C SER A 234 -80.54 -78.37 -17.78
N THR A 235 -81.79 -78.49 -17.21
CA THR A 235 -82.89 -79.53 -17.39
C THR A 235 -82.73 -81.02 -16.89
N VAL A 236 -83.71 -81.98 -16.79
CA VAL A 236 -85.11 -82.23 -17.36
C VAL A 236 -86.16 -82.95 -16.40
N VAL A 237 -87.10 -83.86 -16.84
CA VAL A 237 -88.43 -84.27 -16.22
C VAL A 237 -88.94 -85.73 -16.59
N ASP A 238 -89.80 -86.42 -15.76
CA ASP A 238 -90.70 -87.63 -16.04
C ASP A 238 -91.71 -87.93 -14.86
N GLY A 239 -92.76 -88.81 -14.79
CA GLY A 239 -93.59 -89.64 -15.75
C GLY A 239 -94.51 -90.82 -15.21
N LEU A 240 -95.86 -90.81 -15.42
CA LEU A 240 -96.88 -91.95 -15.61
C LEU A 240 -97.35 -92.94 -14.46
N SER A 241 -98.22 -93.98 -14.67
CA SER A 241 -99.71 -94.08 -14.94
C SER A 241 -100.25 -95.56 -14.91
N THR A 242 -101.54 -95.87 -14.58
CA THR A 242 -102.16 -97.25 -14.59
C THR A 242 -103.71 -97.30 -14.77
N GLU A 243 -104.26 -98.37 -15.39
CA GLU A 243 -105.72 -98.68 -15.51
C GLU A 243 -106.07 -100.16 -15.10
N ASP A 244 -107.35 -100.54 -15.17
CA ASP A 244 -108.02 -101.82 -14.77
C ASP A 244 -108.30 -102.06 -13.26
N MET A 245 -109.49 -101.62 -12.79
CA MET A 245 -110.06 -101.87 -11.45
C MET A 245 -111.58 -102.13 -11.51
N SER A 246 -112.10 -103.03 -10.67
CA SER A 246 -113.52 -103.45 -10.67
C SER A 246 -114.47 -102.49 -9.93
N LYS A 247 -115.79 -102.64 -10.09
CA LYS A 247 -116.79 -101.65 -9.63
C LYS A 247 -116.69 -101.26 -8.14
N GLU A 248 -116.52 -102.23 -7.24
CA GLU A 248 -116.42 -101.95 -5.80
C GLU A 248 -115.06 -101.30 -5.47
N GLN A 249 -114.01 -101.65 -6.19
CA GLN A 249 -112.71 -100.98 -6.12
C GLN A 249 -112.76 -99.55 -6.69
N LEU A 250 -113.64 -99.26 -7.66
CA LEU A 250 -113.88 -97.90 -8.17
C LEU A 250 -114.59 -97.03 -7.12
N GLU A 251 -115.47 -97.58 -6.29
CA GLU A 251 -116.13 -96.83 -5.21
C GLU A 251 -115.14 -96.50 -4.07
N GLU A 252 -114.24 -97.42 -3.69
CA GLU A 252 -113.07 -97.09 -2.84
C GLU A 252 -112.11 -96.10 -3.52
N HIS A 253 -111.84 -96.25 -4.81
CA HIS A 253 -110.95 -95.36 -5.56
C HIS A 253 -111.52 -93.94 -5.64
N ILE A 254 -112.84 -93.77 -5.75
CA ILE A 254 -113.50 -92.45 -5.66
C ILE A 254 -113.33 -91.82 -4.28
N ILE A 255 -113.28 -92.60 -3.19
CA ILE A 255 -112.97 -92.08 -1.85
C ILE A 255 -111.49 -91.68 -1.77
N ARG A 256 -110.56 -92.54 -2.20
CA ARG A 256 -109.12 -92.22 -2.23
C ARG A 256 -108.83 -91.00 -3.10
N LEU A 257 -109.44 -90.89 -4.29
CA LEU A 257 -109.32 -89.73 -5.18
C LEU A 257 -109.88 -88.44 -4.56
N ARG A 258 -110.84 -88.52 -3.62
CA ARG A 258 -111.29 -87.35 -2.85
C ARG A 258 -110.28 -86.97 -1.75
N GLU A 259 -109.78 -87.95 -1.01
CA GLU A 259 -108.72 -87.74 0.00
C GLU A 259 -107.38 -87.31 -0.61
N GLU A 260 -107.10 -87.71 -1.84
CA GLU A 260 -105.97 -87.27 -2.66
C GLU A 260 -106.24 -85.89 -3.25
N LEU A 261 -107.45 -85.58 -3.72
CA LEU A 261 -107.84 -84.23 -4.17
C LEU A 261 -107.75 -83.21 -3.02
N ASP A 262 -108.14 -83.59 -1.80
CA ASP A 262 -108.05 -82.72 -0.63
C ASP A 262 -106.62 -82.60 -0.09
N ARG A 263 -105.80 -83.67 -0.12
CA ARG A 263 -104.34 -83.54 0.07
C ARG A 263 -103.68 -82.66 -1.00
N GLU A 264 -104.01 -82.82 -2.26
CA GLU A 264 -103.58 -81.95 -3.37
C GLU A 264 -103.99 -80.48 -3.18
N ARG A 265 -105.11 -80.22 -2.50
CA ARG A 265 -105.54 -78.86 -2.13
C ARG A 265 -104.71 -78.32 -0.95
N GLU A 266 -104.47 -79.14 0.08
CA GLU A 266 -103.63 -78.78 1.23
C GLU A 266 -102.16 -78.55 0.83
N GLU A 267 -101.57 -79.46 0.05
CA GLU A 267 -100.22 -79.34 -0.50
C GLU A 267 -100.10 -78.13 -1.43
N ARG A 268 -101.08 -77.89 -2.31
CA ARG A 268 -101.10 -76.69 -3.16
C ARG A 268 -101.20 -75.40 -2.35
N ASN A 269 -101.93 -75.40 -1.24
CA ASN A 269 -102.00 -74.27 -0.32
C ASN A 269 -100.66 -74.08 0.43
N TYR A 270 -100.04 -75.16 0.89
CA TYR A 270 -98.71 -75.15 1.50
C TYR A 270 -97.64 -74.63 0.52
N PHE A 271 -97.59 -75.14 -0.71
CA PHE A 271 -96.69 -74.66 -1.77
C PHE A 271 -97.02 -73.24 -2.26
N GLN A 272 -98.27 -72.77 -2.11
CA GLN A 272 -98.61 -71.35 -2.30
C GLN A 272 -97.97 -70.50 -1.19
N LEU A 273 -98.16 -70.87 0.07
CA LEU A 273 -97.60 -70.17 1.23
C LEU A 273 -96.06 -70.15 1.23
N GLU A 274 -95.40 -71.26 0.87
CA GLU A 274 -93.94 -71.31 0.72
C GLU A 274 -93.45 -70.47 -0.47
N ARG A 275 -94.17 -70.47 -1.60
CA ARG A 275 -93.85 -69.59 -2.74
C ARG A 275 -93.96 -68.11 -2.34
N ASP A 276 -94.99 -67.74 -1.59
CA ASP A 276 -95.23 -66.35 -1.19
C ASP A 276 -94.23 -65.90 -0.09
N LYS A 277 -93.80 -66.79 0.81
CA LYS A 277 -92.64 -66.58 1.69
C LYS A 277 -91.35 -66.37 0.89
N ILE A 278 -91.05 -67.26 -0.06
CA ILE A 278 -89.84 -67.15 -0.89
C ILE A 278 -89.87 -65.87 -1.75
N HIS A 279 -91.04 -65.48 -2.25
CA HIS A 279 -91.22 -64.25 -3.02
C HIS A 279 -90.99 -63.01 -2.17
N THR A 280 -91.61 -62.93 -0.98
CA THR A 280 -91.40 -61.80 -0.05
C THR A 280 -89.96 -61.72 0.45
N PHE A 281 -89.30 -62.86 0.76
CA PHE A 281 -87.86 -62.87 1.05
C PHE A 281 -87.01 -62.39 -0.13
N TRP A 282 -87.34 -62.79 -1.36
CA TRP A 282 -86.64 -62.33 -2.57
C TRP A 282 -86.83 -60.82 -2.80
N GLU A 283 -88.05 -60.29 -2.64
CA GLU A 283 -88.33 -58.86 -2.74
C GLU A 283 -87.60 -58.03 -1.68
N ILE A 284 -87.61 -58.49 -0.42
CA ILE A 284 -86.86 -57.86 0.68
C ILE A 284 -85.36 -57.86 0.37
N THR A 285 -84.81 -59.00 -0.03
CA THR A 285 -83.36 -59.13 -0.36
C THR A 285 -82.98 -58.28 -1.57
N LYS A 286 -83.84 -58.24 -2.60
CA LYS A 286 -83.66 -57.39 -3.79
C LYS A 286 -83.73 -55.90 -3.43
N ARG A 287 -84.66 -55.50 -2.56
CA ARG A 287 -84.76 -54.11 -2.06
C ARG A 287 -83.51 -53.73 -1.27
N GLN A 288 -83.06 -54.58 -0.34
CA GLN A 288 -81.82 -54.38 0.41
C GLN A 288 -80.59 -54.32 -0.50
N LEU A 289 -80.55 -55.09 -1.58
CA LEU A 289 -79.47 -55.06 -2.57
C LEU A 289 -79.46 -53.74 -3.36
N GLU A 290 -80.61 -53.24 -3.82
CA GLU A 290 -80.67 -51.93 -4.51
C GLU A 290 -80.42 -50.75 -3.56
N GLU A 291 -80.83 -50.87 -2.29
CA GLU A 291 -80.51 -49.94 -1.21
C GLU A 291 -78.99 -49.89 -0.96
N LYS A 292 -78.32 -51.04 -0.81
CA LYS A 292 -76.85 -51.11 -0.65
C LYS A 292 -76.09 -50.69 -1.91
N LYS A 293 -76.65 -50.88 -3.12
CA LYS A 293 -76.11 -50.26 -4.35
C LYS A 293 -76.28 -48.74 -4.37
N ALA A 294 -77.34 -48.20 -3.76
CA ALA A 294 -77.53 -46.76 -3.63
C ALA A 294 -76.53 -46.16 -2.62
N ASP A 295 -76.35 -46.79 -1.46
CA ASP A 295 -75.32 -46.42 -0.47
C ASP A 295 -73.93 -46.38 -1.11
N LEU A 296 -73.58 -47.41 -1.90
CA LEU A 296 -72.28 -47.52 -2.55
C LEU A 296 -72.07 -46.39 -3.58
N ARG A 297 -73.05 -46.11 -4.44
CA ARG A 297 -72.99 -44.97 -5.40
C ARG A 297 -72.89 -43.61 -4.69
N ASN A 298 -73.57 -43.45 -3.55
CA ASN A 298 -73.47 -42.22 -2.75
C ASN A 298 -72.06 -42.09 -2.15
N ARG A 299 -71.49 -43.18 -1.61
CA ARG A 299 -70.11 -43.22 -1.10
C ARG A 299 -69.06 -42.97 -2.19
N GLU A 300 -69.25 -43.49 -3.40
CA GLU A 300 -68.39 -43.20 -4.56
C GLU A 300 -68.41 -41.70 -4.89
N ARG A 301 -69.59 -41.06 -4.89
CA ARG A 301 -69.71 -39.61 -5.10
C ARG A 301 -69.12 -38.80 -3.95
N GLU A 302 -69.35 -39.18 -2.69
CA GLU A 302 -68.74 -38.52 -1.52
C GLU A 302 -67.20 -38.55 -1.60
N MET A 303 -66.60 -39.62 -2.13
CA MET A 303 -65.16 -39.69 -2.39
C MET A 303 -64.73 -38.81 -3.58
N GLU A 304 -65.47 -38.80 -4.68
CA GLU A 304 -65.20 -37.95 -5.86
C GLU A 304 -65.26 -36.45 -5.51
N GLU A 305 -66.30 -36.01 -4.80
CA GLU A 305 -66.45 -34.63 -4.29
C GLU A 305 -65.32 -34.25 -3.31
N ALA A 306 -64.88 -35.18 -2.46
CA ALA A 306 -63.74 -34.97 -1.56
C ALA A 306 -62.41 -34.86 -2.31
N GLU A 307 -62.18 -35.67 -3.35
CA GLU A 307 -60.99 -35.56 -4.22
C GLU A 307 -60.98 -34.26 -5.02
N GLU A 308 -62.12 -33.83 -5.60
CA GLU A 308 -62.21 -32.53 -6.29
C GLU A 308 -61.96 -31.34 -5.36
N SER A 309 -62.51 -31.41 -4.13
CA SER A 309 -62.27 -30.42 -3.08
C SER A 309 -60.78 -30.33 -2.73
N HIS A 310 -60.13 -31.46 -2.46
CA HIS A 310 -58.70 -31.50 -2.13
C HIS A 310 -57.81 -31.07 -3.32
N GLN A 311 -58.15 -31.43 -4.56
CA GLN A 311 -57.47 -30.92 -5.76
C GLN A 311 -57.64 -29.40 -5.91
N THR A 312 -58.73 -28.83 -5.43
CA THR A 312 -58.97 -27.38 -5.43
C THR A 312 -58.16 -26.69 -4.34
N GLU A 313 -58.11 -27.26 -3.13
CA GLU A 313 -57.28 -26.78 -2.03
C GLU A 313 -55.77 -26.79 -2.42
N ILE A 314 -55.29 -27.88 -3.03
CA ILE A 314 -53.94 -27.99 -3.58
C ILE A 314 -53.66 -26.90 -4.62
N ARG A 315 -54.64 -26.54 -5.48
CA ARG A 315 -54.49 -25.44 -6.45
C ARG A 315 -54.36 -24.09 -5.75
N VAL A 316 -55.17 -23.84 -4.70
CA VAL A 316 -55.09 -22.62 -3.88
C VAL A 316 -53.74 -22.51 -3.16
N TYR A 317 -53.26 -23.57 -2.48
CA TYR A 317 -51.94 -23.54 -1.83
C TYR A 317 -50.81 -23.33 -2.83
N LYS A 318 -50.83 -24.01 -4.00
CA LYS A 318 -49.83 -23.79 -5.06
C LYS A 318 -49.81 -22.34 -5.54
N GLN A 319 -50.95 -21.66 -5.60
CA GLN A 319 -51.02 -20.25 -5.96
C GLN A 319 -50.54 -19.32 -4.81
N LYS A 320 -50.88 -19.64 -3.55
CA LYS A 320 -50.41 -18.90 -2.37
C LYS A 320 -48.88 -18.98 -2.21
N VAL A 321 -48.28 -20.15 -2.43
CA VAL A 321 -46.82 -20.34 -2.43
C VAL A 321 -46.15 -19.54 -3.56
N LYS A 322 -46.72 -19.50 -4.77
CA LYS A 322 -46.19 -18.64 -5.85
C LYS A 322 -46.23 -17.15 -5.49
N HIS A 323 -47.29 -16.69 -4.83
CA HIS A 323 -47.41 -15.30 -4.42
C HIS A 323 -46.36 -14.93 -3.36
N LEU A 324 -46.20 -15.76 -2.32
CA LEU A 324 -45.17 -15.59 -1.28
C LEU A 324 -43.74 -15.60 -1.87
N LEU A 325 -43.47 -16.46 -2.86
CA LEU A 325 -42.16 -16.48 -3.55
C LEU A 325 -41.92 -15.22 -4.39
N TYR A 326 -42.96 -14.65 -5.01
CA TYR A 326 -42.87 -13.39 -5.75
C TYR A 326 -42.68 -12.20 -4.81
N GLU A 327 -43.41 -12.16 -3.70
CA GLU A 327 -43.28 -11.16 -2.64
C GLU A 327 -41.88 -11.17 -2.02
N GLN A 328 -41.38 -12.33 -1.59
CA GLN A 328 -40.00 -12.49 -1.11
C GLN A 328 -38.95 -12.07 -2.15
N GLN A 329 -39.16 -12.43 -3.42
CA GLN A 329 -38.25 -12.04 -4.50
C GLN A 329 -38.24 -10.52 -4.72
N ASN A 330 -39.37 -9.84 -4.57
CA ASN A 330 -39.45 -8.38 -4.64
C ASN A 330 -38.75 -7.72 -3.46
N SER A 331 -39.02 -8.12 -2.22
CA SER A 331 -38.33 -7.57 -1.05
C SER A 331 -36.80 -7.81 -1.09
N ILE A 332 -36.37 -8.94 -1.64
CA ILE A 332 -34.93 -9.22 -1.89
C ILE A 332 -34.35 -8.30 -2.97
N VAL A 333 -35.13 -7.85 -3.95
CA VAL A 333 -34.70 -6.86 -4.97
C VAL A 333 -34.68 -5.46 -4.37
N GLU A 334 -35.71 -5.07 -3.62
CA GLU A 334 -35.83 -3.77 -2.95
C GLU A 334 -34.64 -3.54 -1.99
N LEU A 335 -34.41 -4.46 -1.04
CA LEU A 335 -33.28 -4.42 -0.11
C LEU A 335 -31.91 -4.36 -0.83
N LYS A 336 -31.78 -5.00 -2.00
CA LYS A 336 -30.56 -4.90 -2.83
C LYS A 336 -30.43 -3.54 -3.49
N THR A 337 -31.52 -2.95 -3.96
CA THR A 337 -31.49 -1.59 -4.54
C THR A 337 -31.22 -0.53 -3.48
N GLU A 338 -31.84 -0.63 -2.30
CA GLU A 338 -31.59 0.23 -1.15
C GLU A 338 -30.13 0.14 -0.70
N GLY A 339 -29.60 -1.08 -0.55
CA GLY A 339 -28.20 -1.31 -0.23
C GLY A 339 -27.23 -0.67 -1.24
N VAL A 340 -27.51 -0.79 -2.54
CA VAL A 340 -26.71 -0.16 -3.61
C VAL A 340 -26.83 1.38 -3.61
N VAL A 341 -27.98 1.93 -3.23
CA VAL A 341 -28.15 3.39 -3.07
C VAL A 341 -27.40 3.88 -1.85
N ALA A 342 -27.50 3.20 -0.71
CA ALA A 342 -26.79 3.52 0.52
C ALA A 342 -25.26 3.48 0.33
N THR A 343 -24.72 2.45 -0.34
CA THR A 343 -23.28 2.40 -0.63
C THR A 343 -22.83 3.56 -1.53
N LYS A 344 -23.64 3.95 -2.53
CA LYS A 344 -23.30 5.08 -3.42
C LYS A 344 -23.36 6.44 -2.72
N LEU A 345 -24.25 6.61 -1.74
CA LEU A 345 -24.30 7.80 -0.90
C LEU A 345 -23.04 7.89 -0.03
N LEU A 346 -22.66 6.79 0.64
CA LEU A 346 -21.44 6.73 1.45
C LEU A 346 -20.16 6.92 0.60
N GLU A 347 -20.07 6.32 -0.59
CA GLU A 347 -18.98 6.55 -1.54
C GLU A 347 -18.86 8.03 -1.95
N LYS A 348 -20.01 8.70 -2.16
CA LYS A 348 -20.04 10.13 -2.49
C LYS A 348 -19.60 10.98 -1.30
N GLU A 349 -20.15 10.75 -0.11
CA GLU A 349 -19.78 11.47 1.11
C GLU A 349 -18.28 11.33 1.41
N GLN A 350 -17.74 10.12 1.26
CA GLN A 350 -16.31 9.85 1.41
C GLN A 350 -15.47 10.59 0.35
N ALA A 351 -15.93 10.67 -0.91
CA ALA A 351 -15.25 11.42 -1.96
C ALA A 351 -15.31 12.94 -1.73
N ASP A 352 -16.43 13.48 -1.25
CA ASP A 352 -16.58 14.89 -0.92
C ASP A 352 -15.70 15.28 0.29
N LEU A 353 -15.62 14.43 1.33
CA LEU A 353 -14.67 14.56 2.44
C LEU A 353 -13.20 14.45 1.99
N GLU A 354 -12.86 13.54 1.08
CA GLU A 354 -11.49 13.47 0.55
C GLU A 354 -11.15 14.74 -0.26
N ASN A 355 -12.10 15.27 -1.03
CA ASN A 355 -11.94 16.52 -1.77
C ASN A 355 -11.80 17.73 -0.83
N GLU A 356 -12.52 17.77 0.29
CA GLU A 356 -12.35 18.75 1.38
C GLU A 356 -10.93 18.69 1.97
N LEU A 357 -10.47 17.52 2.39
CA LEU A 357 -9.12 17.33 2.93
C LEU A 357 -8.04 17.70 1.90
N ARG A 358 -8.26 17.37 0.61
CA ARG A 358 -7.41 17.81 -0.51
C ARG A 358 -7.47 19.32 -0.75
N ARG A 359 -8.57 20.03 -0.43
CA ARG A 359 -8.62 21.51 -0.41
C ARG A 359 -7.76 22.03 0.76
N GLY A 360 -8.02 21.58 1.98
CA GLY A 360 -7.28 21.99 3.18
C GLY A 360 -5.76 21.79 3.05
N MET A 361 -5.31 20.63 2.55
CA MET A 361 -3.88 20.35 2.30
C MET A 361 -3.25 21.26 1.22
N ARG A 362 -4.03 21.82 0.29
CA ARG A 362 -3.53 22.79 -0.69
C ARG A 362 -3.40 24.17 -0.08
N ASN A 363 -4.41 24.62 0.67
CA ASN A 363 -4.41 25.91 1.36
C ASN A 363 -3.25 25.98 2.36
N LEU A 364 -3.14 25.01 3.28
CA LEU A 364 -2.06 24.94 4.27
C LEU A 364 -0.65 24.93 3.64
N LYS A 365 -0.52 24.48 2.39
CA LYS A 365 0.73 24.48 1.62
C LYS A 365 1.00 25.80 0.88
N VAL A 366 -0.02 26.63 0.67
CA VAL A 366 0.14 28.04 0.28
C VAL A 366 0.51 28.85 1.51
N ASP A 367 -0.24 28.73 2.61
CA ASP A 367 -0.02 29.44 3.88
C ASP A 367 1.43 29.23 4.40
N LEU A 368 1.92 27.98 4.36
CA LEU A 368 3.29 27.64 4.74
C LEU A 368 4.34 28.28 3.82
N LYS A 369 4.08 28.38 2.51
CA LYS A 369 4.96 29.07 1.56
C LYS A 369 4.97 30.59 1.75
N GLU A 370 3.83 31.18 2.08
CA GLU A 370 3.74 32.62 2.37
C GLU A 370 4.49 32.94 3.66
N HIS A 371 4.42 32.08 4.68
CA HIS A 371 5.29 32.16 5.86
C HIS A 371 6.78 31.97 5.52
N GLU A 372 7.15 30.97 4.70
CA GLU A 372 8.54 30.79 4.23
C GLU A 372 9.07 32.05 3.53
N PHE A 373 8.30 32.64 2.61
CA PHE A 373 8.67 33.84 1.86
C PHE A 373 8.74 35.10 2.76
N SER A 374 7.79 35.25 3.69
CA SER A 374 7.80 36.34 4.68
C SER A 374 9.05 36.27 5.58
N ASN A 375 9.39 35.07 6.07
CA ASN A 375 10.60 34.82 6.85
C ASN A 375 11.87 35.08 6.04
N GLU A 376 11.92 34.67 4.76
CA GLU A 376 13.06 34.94 3.88
C GLU A 376 13.26 36.46 3.66
N ASN A 377 12.18 37.21 3.48
CA ASN A 377 12.22 38.67 3.34
C ASN A 377 12.59 39.38 4.64
N TYR A 378 12.15 38.89 5.80
CA TYR A 378 12.61 39.38 7.10
C TYR A 378 14.12 39.18 7.27
N ILE A 379 14.65 37.99 6.92
CA ILE A 379 16.09 37.70 6.96
C ILE A 379 16.88 38.58 5.97
N LYS A 380 16.35 38.85 4.76
CA LYS A 380 16.96 39.78 3.80
C LYS A 380 17.04 41.21 4.36
N ASN A 381 15.95 41.70 4.96
CA ASN A 381 15.91 43.03 5.56
C ASN A 381 16.87 43.16 6.76
N LEU A 382 16.95 42.12 7.60
CA LEU A 382 17.88 42.08 8.74
C LEU A 382 19.34 42.12 8.27
N LYS A 383 19.70 41.33 7.24
CA LYS A 383 21.03 41.38 6.61
C LYS A 383 21.34 42.75 6.00
N LEU A 384 20.41 43.30 5.22
CA LEU A 384 20.58 44.62 4.60
C LEU A 384 20.77 45.74 5.63
N ASN A 385 20.15 45.64 6.81
CA ASN A 385 20.39 46.59 7.89
C ASN A 385 21.76 46.39 8.56
N HIS A 386 22.17 45.13 8.79
CA HIS A 386 23.51 44.84 9.31
C HIS A 386 24.63 45.28 8.35
N ASP A 387 24.44 45.12 7.04
CA ASP A 387 25.39 45.60 6.01
C ASP A 387 25.49 47.14 6.01
N LYS A 388 24.39 47.87 6.28
CA LYS A 388 24.43 49.33 6.49
C LYS A 388 25.20 49.71 7.75
N GLU A 389 24.99 48.99 8.87
CA GLU A 389 25.72 49.23 10.13
C GLU A 389 27.23 48.98 9.97
N ILE A 390 27.62 47.87 9.32
CA ILE A 390 29.00 47.57 8.97
C ILE A 390 29.59 48.68 8.08
N THR A 391 28.84 49.15 7.09
CA THR A 391 29.29 50.22 6.18
C THR A 391 29.47 51.54 6.91
N LYS A 392 28.56 51.90 7.83
CA LYS A 392 28.67 53.09 8.68
C LYS A 392 29.91 52.99 9.59
N LEU A 393 30.09 51.86 10.29
CA LEU A 393 31.26 51.61 11.13
C LEU A 393 32.58 51.71 10.34
N ARG A 394 32.64 51.16 9.12
CA ARG A 394 33.81 51.31 8.24
C ARG A 394 34.09 52.77 7.92
N SER A 395 33.07 53.54 7.54
CA SER A 395 33.22 54.98 7.26
C SER A 395 33.72 55.76 8.47
N GLU A 396 33.18 55.49 9.67
CA GLU A 396 33.64 56.09 10.93
C GLU A 396 35.10 55.72 11.28
N PHE A 397 35.57 54.52 10.92
CA PHE A 397 36.97 54.14 11.07
C PHE A 397 37.87 54.78 10.01
N GLU A 398 37.45 54.85 8.74
CA GLU A 398 38.19 55.50 7.66
C GLU A 398 38.32 57.02 7.85
N GLU A 399 37.35 57.66 8.50
CA GLU A 399 37.42 59.07 8.92
C GLU A 399 38.45 59.26 10.05
N LYS A 400 38.39 58.44 11.11
CA LYS A 400 39.37 58.46 12.21
C LYS A 400 40.80 58.17 11.74
N VAL A 401 40.98 57.26 10.78
CA VAL A 401 42.30 56.99 10.17
C VAL A 401 42.80 58.24 9.43
N ARG A 402 41.99 58.87 8.58
CA ARG A 402 42.37 60.10 7.87
C ARG A 402 42.66 61.27 8.80
N GLU A 403 41.91 61.41 9.91
CA GLU A 403 42.19 62.41 10.93
C GLU A 403 43.56 62.16 11.61
N ILE A 404 43.82 60.92 12.02
CA ILE A 404 45.11 60.52 12.61
C ILE A 404 46.25 60.81 11.63
N GLU A 405 46.15 60.35 10.38
CA GLU A 405 47.13 60.61 9.31
C GLU A 405 47.38 62.11 9.12
N ALA A 406 46.33 62.92 9.02
CA ALA A 406 46.45 64.37 8.88
C ALA A 406 47.12 65.05 10.09
N THR A 407 46.94 64.55 11.32
CA THR A 407 47.68 65.08 12.49
C THR A 407 49.16 64.69 12.48
N TYR A 408 49.52 63.50 12.01
CA TYR A 408 50.91 63.07 11.90
C TYR A 408 51.64 63.74 10.73
N GLU A 409 50.97 63.95 9.60
CA GLU A 409 51.51 64.71 8.46
C GLU A 409 51.83 66.15 8.87
N LYS A 410 50.91 66.84 9.56
CA LYS A 410 51.16 68.18 10.13
C LYS A 410 52.35 68.22 11.11
N LYS A 411 52.48 67.22 11.98
CA LYS A 411 53.64 67.09 12.90
C LYS A 411 54.95 66.90 12.11
N MET A 412 54.94 66.05 11.08
CA MET A 412 56.11 65.79 10.24
C MET A 412 56.53 67.05 9.47
N GLN A 413 55.58 67.80 8.89
CA GLN A 413 55.84 69.05 8.20
C GLN A 413 56.43 70.11 9.15
N LYS A 414 55.89 70.27 10.36
CA LYS A 414 56.46 71.17 11.38
C LYS A 414 57.89 70.79 11.73
N GLN A 415 58.16 69.50 11.94
CA GLN A 415 59.50 69.02 12.28
C GLN A 415 60.51 69.25 11.13
N ARG A 416 60.10 69.09 9.87
CA ARG A 416 60.92 69.45 8.69
C ARG A 416 61.22 70.96 8.66
N GLN A 417 60.21 71.80 8.88
CA GLN A 417 60.36 73.26 8.91
C GLN A 417 61.32 73.70 10.04
N GLU A 418 61.22 73.12 11.24
CA GLU A 418 62.15 73.39 12.34
C GLU A 418 63.59 72.96 12.01
N GLN A 419 63.79 71.80 11.37
CA GLN A 419 65.12 71.34 10.94
C GLN A 419 65.71 72.21 9.82
N ASP A 420 64.91 72.61 8.84
CA ASP A 420 65.35 73.49 7.75
C ASP A 420 65.65 74.91 8.23
N LEU A 421 64.91 75.41 9.24
CA LEU A 421 65.21 76.69 9.89
C LEU A 421 66.54 76.62 10.67
N ARG A 422 66.77 75.55 11.45
CA ARG A 422 68.06 75.33 12.14
C ARG A 422 69.23 75.28 11.16
N ARG A 423 69.09 74.53 10.05
CA ARG A 423 70.13 74.46 9.01
C ARG A 423 70.41 75.82 8.38
N LYS A 424 69.38 76.66 8.18
CA LYS A 424 69.54 78.02 7.66
C LYS A 424 70.26 78.93 8.66
N THR A 425 69.94 78.86 9.96
CA THR A 425 70.65 79.66 10.98
C THR A 425 72.10 79.21 11.14
N GLU A 426 72.36 77.90 11.21
CA GLU A 426 73.72 77.33 11.25
C GLU A 426 74.56 77.76 10.03
N LEU A 427 74.00 77.69 8.83
CA LEU A 427 74.66 78.17 7.61
C LEU A 427 74.96 79.67 7.66
N HIS A 428 74.02 80.50 8.13
CA HIS A 428 74.23 81.94 8.22
C HIS A 428 75.29 82.31 9.27
N GLU A 429 75.33 81.63 10.41
CA GLU A 429 76.41 81.79 11.40
C GLU A 429 77.78 81.37 10.86
N ILE A 430 77.83 80.30 10.04
CA ILE A 430 79.07 79.87 9.37
C ILE A 430 79.50 80.90 8.32
N GLU A 431 78.54 81.49 7.59
CA GLU A 431 78.77 82.51 6.57
C GLU A 431 79.24 83.85 7.17
N GLN A 432 78.63 84.30 8.27
CA GLN A 432 79.11 85.45 9.04
C GLN A 432 80.54 85.21 9.57
N ARG A 433 80.81 84.03 10.17
CA ARG A 433 82.16 83.67 10.62
C ARG A 433 83.19 83.66 9.48
N LYS A 434 82.82 83.12 8.31
CA LYS A 434 83.65 83.18 7.09
C LYS A 434 83.88 84.61 6.64
N SER A 435 82.86 85.47 6.61
CA SER A 435 82.99 86.88 6.23
C SER A 435 83.93 87.65 7.16
N VAL A 436 83.78 87.48 8.48
CA VAL A 436 84.70 88.07 9.48
C VAL A 436 86.13 87.57 9.30
N HIS A 437 86.33 86.27 9.05
CA HIS A 437 87.65 85.70 8.79
C HIS A 437 88.27 86.23 7.48
N VAL A 438 87.50 86.32 6.39
CA VAL A 438 87.93 86.90 5.11
C VAL A 438 88.31 88.37 5.27
N ASN A 439 87.50 89.17 5.96
CA ASN A 439 87.82 90.58 6.24
C ASN A 439 89.08 90.74 7.10
N THR A 440 89.33 89.81 8.03
CA THR A 440 90.57 89.77 8.82
C THR A 440 91.78 89.40 7.95
N LEU A 441 91.61 88.42 7.07
CA LEU A 441 92.64 87.98 6.12
C LEU A 441 92.98 89.08 5.10
N ILE A 442 91.99 89.82 4.60
CA ILE A 442 92.17 90.99 3.74
C ILE A 442 93.03 92.04 4.45
N LYS A 443 92.69 92.44 5.68
CA LYS A 443 93.50 93.42 6.45
C LYS A 443 94.94 92.95 6.69
N ASN A 444 95.12 91.66 6.96
CA ASN A 444 96.46 91.06 7.11
C ASN A 444 97.24 91.09 5.79
N HIS A 445 96.58 90.84 4.65
CA HIS A 445 97.18 90.98 3.33
C HIS A 445 97.46 92.43 2.95
N GLU A 446 96.56 93.39 3.22
CA GLU A 446 96.78 94.83 3.00
C GLU A 446 98.01 95.31 3.77
N LYS A 447 98.14 94.90 5.05
CA LYS A 447 99.33 95.18 5.84
C LYS A 447 100.57 94.55 5.19
N ALA A 448 100.53 93.25 4.89
CA ALA A 448 101.67 92.56 4.27
C ALA A 448 102.05 93.16 2.91
N PHE A 449 101.10 93.62 2.10
CA PHE A 449 101.35 94.33 0.84
C PHE A 449 101.95 95.73 1.07
N SER A 450 101.60 96.42 2.15
CA SER A 450 102.25 97.68 2.54
C SER A 450 103.69 97.44 3.01
N ASP A 451 103.91 96.43 3.85
CA ASP A 451 105.23 96.00 4.32
C ASP A 451 106.11 95.58 3.12
N ILE A 452 105.56 94.82 2.17
CA ILE A 452 106.20 94.43 0.89
C ILE A 452 106.44 95.64 -0.02
N LYS A 453 105.54 96.63 -0.05
CA LYS A 453 105.73 97.85 -0.85
C LYS A 453 106.89 98.69 -0.33
N ASN A 454 107.04 98.78 0.99
CA ASN A 454 108.20 99.42 1.62
C ASN A 454 109.49 98.65 1.27
N TYR A 455 109.48 97.32 1.43
CA TYR A 455 110.59 96.44 1.05
C TYR A 455 110.97 96.55 -0.45
N TYR A 456 110.01 96.79 -1.36
CA TYR A 456 110.30 97.05 -2.76
C TYR A 456 110.80 98.47 -3.05
N SER A 457 110.48 99.49 -2.23
CA SER A 457 111.20 100.77 -2.28
C SER A 457 112.67 100.57 -1.96
N ASP A 458 113.00 99.81 -0.90
CA ASP A 458 114.37 99.49 -0.53
C ASP A 458 115.07 98.63 -1.60
N ILE A 459 114.38 97.65 -2.18
CA ILE A 459 114.90 96.81 -3.28
C ILE A 459 115.00 97.58 -4.61
N THR A 460 114.31 98.70 -4.81
CA THR A 460 114.51 99.52 -6.03
C THR A 460 115.93 100.10 -6.08
N LEU A 461 116.55 100.38 -4.92
CA LEU A 461 117.98 100.72 -4.80
C LEU A 461 118.92 99.54 -5.07
N GLY A 462 118.49 98.29 -4.81
CA GLY A 462 119.28 97.08 -5.06
C GLY A 462 119.13 96.47 -6.46
N SER A 463 118.00 96.69 -7.13
CA SER A 463 117.58 95.96 -8.34
C SER A 463 118.49 96.18 -9.55
N PHE A 464 119.25 97.28 -9.57
CA PHE A 464 120.27 97.55 -10.59
C PHE A 464 121.32 96.41 -10.68
N ASN A 465 121.66 95.79 -9.55
CA ASN A 465 122.73 94.79 -9.47
C ASN A 465 122.29 93.39 -9.90
N GLN A 466 120.99 93.06 -9.87
CA GLN A 466 120.51 91.69 -10.01
C GLN A 466 120.14 91.29 -11.44
N ILE A 467 119.98 92.26 -12.35
CA ILE A 467 119.75 92.02 -13.79
C ILE A 467 120.89 91.22 -14.44
N SER A 468 122.11 91.29 -13.89
CA SER A 468 123.26 90.50 -14.34
C SER A 468 123.09 88.98 -14.16
N SER A 469 122.32 88.54 -13.16
CA SER A 469 122.22 87.12 -12.76
C SER A 469 121.24 86.30 -13.62
N LEU A 470 120.23 86.94 -14.23
CA LEU A 470 119.11 86.23 -14.87
C LEU A 470 119.44 85.55 -16.21
N LYS A 471 120.68 85.65 -16.71
CA LYS A 471 121.14 84.89 -17.89
C LYS A 471 121.42 83.40 -17.62
N GLU A 472 121.57 82.99 -16.37
CA GLU A 472 122.04 81.63 -16.03
C GLU A 472 120.90 80.60 -15.90
N GLN A 473 119.70 81.03 -15.49
CA GLN A 473 118.59 80.14 -15.13
C GLN A 473 117.92 79.41 -16.31
N VAL A 474 118.22 79.79 -17.56
CA VAL A 474 117.60 79.20 -18.76
C VAL A 474 118.01 77.73 -18.98
N VAL A 475 119.14 77.29 -18.42
CA VAL A 475 119.66 75.92 -18.61
C VAL A 475 118.89 74.88 -17.79
N ASP A 476 118.46 75.20 -16.56
CA ASP A 476 117.87 74.22 -15.65
C ASP A 476 116.41 73.85 -15.98
N MET A 477 115.70 74.68 -16.74
CA MET A 477 114.36 74.37 -17.25
C MET A 477 114.36 73.05 -18.06
N LYS A 478 115.37 72.84 -18.92
CA LYS A 478 115.47 71.64 -19.78
C LYS A 478 115.69 70.34 -19.00
N LYS A 479 116.28 70.39 -17.79
CA LYS A 479 116.50 69.19 -16.95
C LYS A 479 115.24 68.71 -16.24
N LYS A 480 114.16 69.52 -16.18
CA LYS A 480 112.88 69.10 -15.59
C LYS A 480 112.03 68.28 -16.56
N GLU A 481 112.17 68.51 -17.86
CA GLU A 481 111.36 67.90 -18.92
C GLU A 481 111.59 66.37 -19.02
N GLU A 482 112.85 65.93 -19.15
CA GLU A 482 113.23 64.49 -19.13
C GLU A 482 112.79 63.75 -17.86
N ARG A 483 112.64 64.45 -16.74
CA ARG A 483 112.27 63.84 -15.45
C ARG A 483 110.79 63.46 -15.43
N LEU A 484 109.94 64.34 -15.96
CA LEU A 484 108.49 64.14 -16.04
C LEU A 484 108.11 63.03 -17.04
N GLU A 485 108.86 62.84 -18.13
CA GLU A 485 108.62 61.70 -19.04
C GLU A 485 108.87 60.34 -18.37
N LYS A 486 109.91 60.23 -17.54
CA LYS A 486 110.21 58.99 -16.79
C LYS A 486 109.14 58.69 -15.75
N GLU A 487 108.71 59.70 -14.99
CA GLU A 487 107.59 59.57 -14.05
C GLU A 487 106.28 59.16 -14.76
N MET A 488 105.99 59.72 -15.95
CA MET A 488 104.83 59.32 -16.74
C MET A 488 104.91 57.86 -17.25
N ALA A 489 106.11 57.37 -17.58
CA ALA A 489 106.34 55.98 -17.98
C ALA A 489 106.11 55.00 -16.81
N GLU A 490 106.58 55.33 -15.60
CA GLU A 490 106.34 54.53 -14.40
C GLU A 490 104.85 54.48 -14.04
N VAL A 491 104.15 55.63 -14.06
CA VAL A 491 102.70 55.71 -13.80
C VAL A 491 101.90 54.88 -14.82
N ARG A 492 102.31 54.84 -16.09
CA ARG A 492 101.71 53.94 -17.10
C ARG A 492 101.95 52.47 -16.78
N GLN A 493 103.15 52.10 -16.31
CA GLN A 493 103.44 50.71 -15.93
C GLN A 493 102.69 50.29 -14.66
N GLN A 494 102.54 51.17 -13.67
CA GLN A 494 101.76 50.93 -12.46
C GLN A 494 100.27 50.74 -12.78
N ASN A 495 99.66 51.60 -13.61
CA ASN A 495 98.28 51.40 -14.08
C ASN A 495 98.08 50.04 -14.77
N LYS A 496 99.04 49.62 -15.61
CA LYS A 496 99.00 48.29 -16.25
C LYS A 496 99.05 47.13 -15.24
N ARG A 497 99.82 47.26 -14.15
CA ARG A 497 99.84 46.27 -13.04
C ARG A 497 98.54 46.26 -12.23
N LEU A 498 97.88 47.40 -12.06
CA LEU A 498 96.63 47.54 -11.28
C LEU A 498 95.37 47.11 -12.05
N THR A 499 95.45 46.92 -13.36
CA THR A 499 94.28 46.60 -14.21
C THR A 499 93.67 45.23 -13.91
N GLU A 500 94.50 44.19 -13.72
CA GLU A 500 94.01 42.82 -13.48
C GLU A 500 93.38 42.63 -12.08
N PRO A 501 93.96 43.15 -10.97
CA PRO A 501 93.29 43.17 -9.67
C PRO A 501 91.93 43.90 -9.70
N LEU A 502 91.85 45.01 -10.44
CA LEU A 502 90.60 45.78 -10.57
C LEU A 502 89.51 45.01 -11.33
N GLN A 503 89.88 44.24 -12.37
CA GLN A 503 88.95 43.34 -13.06
C GLN A 503 88.48 42.19 -12.17
N LYS A 504 89.36 41.59 -11.38
CA LYS A 504 88.98 40.53 -10.42
C LYS A 504 88.02 41.06 -9.36
N ALA A 505 88.34 42.20 -8.74
CA ALA A 505 87.46 42.84 -7.76
C ALA A 505 86.08 43.23 -8.34
N THR A 506 86.01 43.72 -9.58
CA THR A 506 84.71 44.04 -10.22
C THR A 506 83.90 42.79 -10.60
N GLN A 507 84.54 41.68 -10.92
CA GLN A 507 83.87 40.38 -11.08
C GLN A 507 83.31 39.86 -9.74
N GLU A 508 84.10 39.88 -8.67
CA GLU A 508 83.67 39.49 -7.32
C GLU A 508 82.48 40.34 -6.82
N VAL A 509 82.53 41.66 -7.02
CA VAL A 509 81.41 42.56 -6.71
C VAL A 509 80.15 42.20 -7.52
N SER A 510 80.28 41.83 -8.79
CA SER A 510 79.14 41.36 -9.60
C SER A 510 78.57 40.04 -9.07
N GLU A 511 79.41 39.09 -8.68
CA GLU A 511 79.00 37.80 -8.12
C GLU A 511 78.27 37.98 -6.78
N LEU A 512 78.80 38.82 -5.89
CA LEU A 512 78.18 39.17 -4.61
C LEU A 512 76.85 39.91 -4.79
N GLN A 513 76.75 40.80 -5.79
CA GLN A 513 75.48 41.46 -6.14
C GLN A 513 74.42 40.46 -6.61
N LYS A 514 74.77 39.46 -7.42
CA LYS A 514 73.85 38.36 -7.82
C LYS A 514 73.40 37.54 -6.60
N GLN A 515 74.32 37.18 -5.71
CA GLN A 515 74.02 36.44 -4.48
C GLN A 515 73.08 37.23 -3.55
N LEU A 516 73.36 38.51 -3.32
CA LEU A 516 72.52 39.40 -2.53
C LEU A 516 71.11 39.57 -3.15
N ALA A 517 71.02 39.67 -4.48
CA ALA A 517 69.74 39.73 -5.18
C ALA A 517 68.92 38.44 -5.02
N ASN A 518 69.57 37.26 -4.96
CA ASN A 518 68.89 36.00 -4.71
C ASN A 518 68.46 35.86 -3.24
N TYR A 519 69.34 36.17 -2.28
CA TYR A 519 69.00 36.19 -0.85
C TYR A 519 67.79 37.09 -0.54
N ASN A 520 67.68 38.24 -1.21
CA ASN A 520 66.52 39.12 -1.08
C ASN A 520 65.22 38.53 -1.64
N LYS A 521 65.27 37.74 -2.73
CA LYS A 521 64.12 36.96 -3.22
C LYS A 521 63.71 35.89 -2.22
N ASP A 522 64.67 35.15 -1.68
CA ASP A 522 64.43 34.06 -0.72
C ASP A 522 63.85 34.59 0.60
N LYS A 523 64.34 35.73 1.08
CA LYS A 523 63.78 36.47 2.22
C LYS A 523 62.31 36.87 1.98
N ALA A 524 61.97 37.34 0.77
CA ALA A 524 60.59 37.69 0.40
C ALA A 524 59.68 36.44 0.25
N LEU A 525 60.21 35.33 -0.29
CA LEU A 525 59.51 34.04 -0.35
C LEU A 525 59.25 33.49 1.05
N LEU A 526 60.25 33.52 1.95
CA LEU A 526 60.11 33.08 3.34
C LEU A 526 59.07 33.90 4.10
N ALA A 527 59.01 35.22 3.89
CA ALA A 527 57.96 36.07 4.46
C ALA A 527 56.56 35.65 3.97
N ARG A 528 56.40 35.39 2.67
CA ARG A 528 55.14 34.93 2.06
C ARG A 528 54.73 33.54 2.56
N VAL A 529 55.67 32.62 2.75
CA VAL A 529 55.43 31.29 3.31
C VAL A 529 55.04 31.39 4.79
N LYS A 530 55.72 32.20 5.60
CA LYS A 530 55.35 32.44 7.01
C LYS A 530 53.95 33.06 7.14
N ALA A 531 53.58 33.98 6.24
CA ALA A 531 52.23 34.53 6.20
C ALA A 531 51.17 33.46 5.90
N ARG A 532 51.39 32.61 4.89
CA ARG A 532 50.50 31.47 4.58
C ARG A 532 50.41 30.46 5.72
N LEU A 533 51.53 30.14 6.37
CA LEU A 533 51.57 29.24 7.52
C LEU A 533 50.73 29.79 8.69
N LYS A 534 50.81 31.11 8.97
CA LYS A 534 49.99 31.76 10.02
C LYS A 534 48.49 31.72 9.71
N VAL A 535 48.09 31.80 8.44
CA VAL A 535 46.69 31.64 8.02
C VAL A 535 46.24 30.19 8.22
N ALA A 536 46.97 29.22 7.68
CA ALA A 536 46.65 27.79 7.81
C ALA A 536 46.64 27.29 9.27
N ASP A 537 47.53 27.80 10.13
CA ASP A 537 47.54 27.50 11.57
C ASP A 537 46.37 28.16 12.33
N LYS A 538 45.80 29.26 11.83
CA LYS A 538 44.52 29.78 12.32
C LYS A 538 43.36 28.90 11.87
N GLU A 539 43.26 28.61 10.56
CA GLU A 539 42.23 27.75 9.97
C GLU A 539 42.19 26.37 10.67
N LEU A 540 43.36 25.78 10.97
CA LEU A 540 43.47 24.53 11.72
C LEU A 540 42.88 24.61 13.14
N LYS A 541 43.00 25.76 13.82
CA LYS A 541 42.47 25.97 15.19
C LYS A 541 40.98 26.23 15.16
N ASP A 542 40.52 27.06 14.22
CA ASP A 542 39.11 27.34 13.98
C ASP A 542 38.36 26.02 13.66
N LEU A 543 38.87 25.20 12.73
CA LEU A 543 38.29 23.89 12.38
C LEU A 543 38.33 22.87 13.53
N LYS A 544 39.37 22.87 14.37
CA LYS A 544 39.45 21.98 15.55
C LYS A 544 38.37 22.32 16.57
N TRP A 545 38.15 23.61 16.83
CA TRP A 545 37.10 24.06 17.73
C TRP A 545 35.70 23.75 17.18
N GLU A 546 35.46 23.99 15.89
CA GLU A 546 34.20 23.59 15.25
C GLU A 546 33.95 22.07 15.34
N HIS A 547 34.99 21.27 15.13
CA HIS A 547 34.91 19.81 15.23
C HIS A 547 34.54 19.34 16.64
N GLU A 548 35.21 19.87 17.67
CA GLU A 548 34.94 19.52 19.07
C GLU A 548 33.51 19.90 19.50
N VAL A 549 33.07 21.11 19.14
CA VAL A 549 31.67 21.55 19.36
C VAL A 549 30.67 20.65 18.63
N LEU A 550 31.01 20.16 17.44
CA LEU A 550 30.16 19.26 16.67
C LEU A 550 30.10 17.84 17.28
N GLU A 551 31.20 17.32 17.83
CA GLU A 551 31.22 16.04 18.55
C GLU A 551 30.41 16.09 19.83
N GLN A 552 30.54 17.16 20.64
CA GLN A 552 29.73 17.36 21.84
C GLN A 552 28.22 17.39 21.50
N ARG A 553 27.84 18.11 20.44
CA ARG A 553 26.45 18.14 19.94
C ARG A 553 25.99 16.76 19.44
N PHE A 554 26.83 16.03 18.72
CA PHE A 554 26.52 14.69 18.23
C PHE A 554 26.30 13.71 19.39
N SER A 555 27.17 13.73 20.41
CA SER A 555 27.04 12.91 21.62
C SER A 555 25.72 13.18 22.34
N LYS A 556 25.33 14.45 22.52
CA LYS A 556 24.05 14.81 23.14
C LYS A 556 22.84 14.31 22.33
N VAL A 557 22.83 14.54 21.01
CA VAL A 557 21.72 14.04 20.14
C VAL A 557 21.65 12.51 20.12
N GLN A 558 22.79 11.83 20.26
CA GLN A 558 22.81 10.36 20.42
C GLN A 558 22.22 9.92 21.76
N GLN A 559 22.52 10.60 22.87
CA GLN A 559 21.91 10.32 24.18
C GLN A 559 20.38 10.55 24.15
N GLU A 560 19.93 11.68 23.61
CA GLU A 560 18.51 12.01 23.46
C GLU A 560 17.74 10.97 22.61
N ARG A 561 18.37 10.48 21.52
CA ARG A 561 17.84 9.38 20.70
C ARG A 561 17.67 8.10 21.51
N ASP A 562 18.69 7.71 22.27
CA ASP A 562 18.71 6.43 22.97
C ASP A 562 17.77 6.45 24.20
N GLU A 563 17.67 7.57 24.91
CA GLU A 563 16.62 7.81 25.91
C GLU A 563 15.21 7.71 25.31
N LEU A 564 14.97 8.37 24.16
CA LEU A 564 13.66 8.34 23.50
C LEU A 564 13.28 6.92 23.06
N TYR A 565 14.26 6.14 22.58
CA TYR A 565 14.05 4.74 22.20
C TYR A 565 13.69 3.88 23.42
N GLN A 566 14.39 4.04 24.55
CA GLN A 566 14.08 3.34 25.81
C GLN A 566 12.68 3.71 26.33
N LYS A 567 12.33 5.01 26.34
CA LYS A 567 11.00 5.51 26.76
C LYS A 567 9.89 4.95 25.87
N PHE A 568 10.11 4.89 24.56
CA PHE A 568 9.18 4.30 23.59
C PHE A 568 8.98 2.78 23.81
N THR A 569 10.06 2.01 23.98
CA THR A 569 9.97 0.58 24.29
C THR A 569 9.24 0.32 25.61
N LYS A 570 9.54 1.08 26.66
CA LYS A 570 8.84 0.98 27.95
C LYS A 570 7.35 1.29 27.82
N ALA A 571 6.97 2.36 27.12
CA ALA A 571 5.57 2.71 26.90
C ALA A 571 4.78 1.62 26.16
N ILE A 572 5.37 0.98 25.15
CA ILE A 572 4.76 -0.17 24.46
C ILE A 572 4.51 -1.33 25.43
N LEU A 573 5.51 -1.71 26.23
CA LEU A 573 5.39 -2.82 27.18
C LEU A 573 4.32 -2.53 28.26
N GLU A 574 4.27 -1.30 28.78
CA GLU A 574 3.22 -0.91 29.73
C GLU A 574 1.81 -0.97 29.13
N VAL A 575 1.63 -0.52 27.88
CA VAL A 575 0.33 -0.59 27.18
C VAL A 575 -0.06 -2.04 26.93
N GLN A 576 0.87 -2.87 26.45
CA GLN A 576 0.65 -4.32 26.23
C GLN A 576 0.31 -5.06 27.53
N GLN A 577 0.97 -4.72 28.64
CA GLN A 577 0.67 -5.29 29.95
C GLN A 577 -0.73 -4.86 30.44
N LYS A 578 -1.07 -3.57 30.30
CA LYS A 578 -2.38 -3.02 30.70
C LYS A 578 -3.53 -3.56 29.84
N SER A 579 -3.33 -3.83 28.56
CA SER A 579 -4.32 -4.54 27.73
C SER A 579 -4.38 -6.03 28.05
N GLY A 580 -3.23 -6.69 28.25
CA GLY A 580 -3.17 -8.11 28.64
C GLY A 580 -3.95 -8.41 29.93
N PHE A 581 -3.81 -7.59 30.97
CA PHE A 581 -4.60 -7.74 32.19
C PHE A 581 -6.10 -7.52 31.99
N LYS A 582 -6.50 -6.60 31.08
CA LYS A 582 -7.92 -6.41 30.73
C LYS A 582 -8.48 -7.60 29.98
N ASN A 583 -7.73 -8.14 29.01
CA ASN A 583 -8.14 -9.30 28.23
C ASN A 583 -8.29 -10.53 29.14
N LEU A 584 -7.32 -10.82 29.99
CA LEU A 584 -7.38 -11.93 30.95
C LEU A 584 -8.58 -11.82 31.92
N LEU A 585 -8.97 -10.60 32.31
CA LEU A 585 -10.15 -10.36 33.14
C LEU A 585 -11.47 -10.55 32.36
N LEU A 586 -11.50 -10.26 31.06
CA LEU A 586 -12.64 -10.51 30.18
C LEU A 586 -12.77 -11.99 29.84
N GLU A 587 -11.65 -12.67 29.55
CA GLU A 587 -11.57 -14.11 29.31
C GLU A 587 -12.13 -14.90 30.51
N ARG A 588 -11.67 -14.61 31.74
CA ARG A 588 -12.21 -15.24 32.97
C ARG A 588 -13.67 -14.92 33.26
N LYS A 589 -14.17 -13.76 32.81
CA LYS A 589 -15.60 -13.42 32.93
C LYS A 589 -16.44 -14.18 31.90
N LEU A 590 -15.92 -14.37 30.69
CA LEU A 590 -16.57 -15.14 29.64
C LEU A 590 -16.62 -16.62 30.05
N GLU A 591 -15.49 -17.18 30.49
CA GLU A 591 -15.36 -18.51 31.09
C GLU A 591 -16.41 -18.73 32.18
N ALA A 592 -16.47 -17.87 33.21
CA ALA A 592 -17.47 -17.97 34.28
C ALA A 592 -18.94 -17.82 33.83
N LEU A 593 -19.20 -17.10 32.73
CA LEU A 593 -20.54 -16.99 32.14
C LEU A 593 -20.91 -18.23 31.31
N THR A 594 -19.97 -18.80 30.56
CA THR A 594 -20.13 -20.10 29.88
C THR A 594 -20.39 -21.21 30.90
N ASP A 595 -19.58 -21.27 31.96
CA ASP A 595 -19.77 -22.16 33.12
C ASP A 595 -21.18 -22.05 33.72
N THR A 596 -21.78 -20.86 33.69
CA THR A 596 -23.13 -20.60 34.22
C THR A 596 -24.21 -20.98 33.21
N LEU A 597 -23.97 -20.76 31.91
CA LEU A 597 -24.84 -21.16 30.82
C LEU A 597 -24.95 -22.69 30.74
N GLU A 598 -23.82 -23.41 30.69
CA GLU A 598 -23.80 -24.88 30.63
C GLU A 598 -24.54 -25.51 31.82
N LYS A 599 -24.36 -24.98 33.03
CA LYS A 599 -25.10 -25.41 34.23
C LYS A 599 -26.61 -25.12 34.13
N LYS A 600 -27.02 -24.07 33.41
CA LYS A 600 -28.43 -23.73 33.19
C LYS A 600 -29.06 -24.54 32.08
N GLU A 601 -28.33 -24.84 31.00
CA GLU A 601 -28.75 -25.75 29.95
C GLU A 601 -28.89 -27.20 30.49
N ALA A 602 -27.95 -27.66 31.32
CA ALA A 602 -28.07 -28.95 32.01
C ALA A 602 -29.33 -29.02 32.89
N GLN A 603 -29.57 -28.01 33.75
CA GLN A 603 -30.77 -27.93 34.59
C GLN A 603 -32.06 -27.86 33.76
N LEU A 604 -32.06 -27.16 32.62
CA LEU A 604 -33.20 -27.10 31.72
C LEU A 604 -33.46 -28.49 31.10
N ASN A 605 -32.43 -29.13 30.54
CA ASN A 605 -32.55 -30.45 29.92
C ASN A 605 -33.05 -31.53 30.89
N GLU A 606 -32.60 -31.50 32.16
CA GLU A 606 -33.10 -32.38 33.22
C GLU A 606 -34.59 -32.16 33.49
N VAL A 607 -35.03 -30.90 33.66
CA VAL A 607 -36.45 -30.57 33.88
C VAL A 607 -37.31 -30.96 32.68
N LEU A 608 -36.84 -30.74 31.45
CA LEU A 608 -37.56 -31.10 30.23
C LEU A 608 -37.72 -32.63 30.09
N ALA A 609 -36.66 -33.39 30.39
CA ALA A 609 -36.71 -34.86 30.39
C ALA A 609 -37.65 -35.40 31.48
N ALA A 610 -37.66 -34.81 32.68
CA ALA A 610 -38.54 -35.21 33.77
C ALA A 610 -40.02 -34.88 33.52
N SER A 611 -40.32 -33.87 32.70
CA SER A 611 -41.68 -33.36 32.52
C SER A 611 -42.55 -34.14 31.51
N ASN A 612 -41.96 -35.01 30.67
CA ASN A 612 -42.66 -35.79 29.64
C ASN A 612 -43.63 -34.95 28.73
N LEU A 613 -43.32 -33.68 28.52
CA LEU A 613 -44.12 -32.77 27.70
C LEU A 613 -43.95 -33.08 26.21
N GLU A 614 -45.00 -32.84 25.42
CA GLU A 614 -44.92 -32.99 23.96
C GLU A 614 -43.89 -32.01 23.37
N PRO A 615 -42.86 -32.46 22.64
CA PRO A 615 -41.82 -31.58 22.12
C PRO A 615 -42.33 -30.49 21.18
N SER A 616 -43.46 -30.70 20.49
CA SER A 616 -44.04 -29.67 19.61
C SER A 616 -44.59 -28.49 20.40
N ALA A 617 -45.40 -28.76 21.44
CA ALA A 617 -46.01 -27.77 22.30
C ALA A 617 -44.95 -26.99 23.09
N LEU A 618 -43.93 -27.69 23.61
CA LEU A 618 -42.80 -27.08 24.30
C LEU A 618 -42.07 -26.09 23.37
N ASN A 619 -41.68 -26.51 22.16
CA ASN A 619 -40.98 -25.64 21.21
C ASN A 619 -41.80 -24.40 20.82
N VAL A 620 -43.13 -24.51 20.74
CA VAL A 620 -44.03 -23.36 20.50
C VAL A 620 -44.05 -22.39 21.68
N VAL A 621 -43.96 -22.88 22.93
CA VAL A 621 -43.89 -22.02 24.13
C VAL A 621 -42.51 -21.36 24.25
N THR A 622 -41.43 -22.13 24.10
CA THR A 622 -40.05 -21.61 24.13
C THR A 622 -39.84 -20.52 23.08
N ARG A 623 -40.21 -20.78 21.82
CA ARG A 623 -40.07 -19.80 20.73
C ARG A 623 -40.88 -18.52 20.98
N LYS A 624 -42.09 -18.62 21.52
CA LYS A 624 -42.89 -17.44 21.90
C LYS A 624 -42.25 -16.65 23.05
N LEU A 625 -41.60 -17.32 23.98
CA LEU A 625 -40.85 -16.67 25.06
C LEU A 625 -39.60 -15.97 24.52
N GLU A 626 -38.87 -16.59 23.60
CA GLU A 626 -37.74 -16.00 22.87
C GLU A 626 -38.18 -14.75 22.08
N GLU A 627 -39.24 -14.85 21.26
CA GLU A 627 -39.81 -13.71 20.52
C GLU A 627 -40.19 -12.52 21.45
N VAL A 628 -40.72 -12.80 22.64
CA VAL A 628 -41.05 -11.79 23.65
C VAL A 628 -39.80 -11.22 24.35
N LEU A 629 -38.78 -12.05 24.60
CA LEU A 629 -37.51 -11.61 25.19
C LEU A 629 -36.73 -10.73 24.21
N ASP A 630 -36.64 -11.11 22.94
CA ASP A 630 -35.97 -10.32 21.90
C ASP A 630 -36.71 -9.01 21.63
N SER A 631 -38.04 -9.03 21.57
CA SER A 631 -38.84 -7.80 21.48
C SER A 631 -38.54 -6.83 22.64
N LYS A 632 -38.43 -7.34 23.87
CA LYS A 632 -38.03 -6.54 25.05
C LYS A 632 -36.58 -6.07 24.97
N ASN A 633 -35.66 -6.92 24.53
CA ASN A 633 -34.23 -6.57 24.38
C ASN A 633 -34.01 -5.49 23.32
N ILE A 634 -34.78 -5.49 22.24
CA ILE A 634 -34.80 -4.43 21.23
C ILE A 634 -35.34 -3.15 21.85
N ALA A 635 -36.54 -3.18 22.45
CA ALA A 635 -37.13 -2.01 23.10
C ALA A 635 -36.24 -1.37 24.19
N ILE A 636 -35.50 -2.18 24.95
CA ILE A 636 -34.51 -1.69 25.92
C ILE A 636 -33.35 -0.95 25.24
N LYS A 637 -32.83 -1.47 24.12
CA LYS A 637 -31.77 -0.79 23.34
C LYS A 637 -32.27 0.51 22.72
N ASP A 638 -33.48 0.50 22.16
CA ASP A 638 -34.08 1.68 21.53
C ASP A 638 -34.35 2.78 22.57
N LEU A 639 -34.87 2.43 23.75
CA LEU A 639 -35.06 3.38 24.85
C LEU A 639 -33.73 3.92 25.41
N GLN A 640 -32.67 3.10 25.48
CA GLN A 640 -31.33 3.56 25.85
C GLN A 640 -30.73 4.51 24.80
N TYR A 641 -30.91 4.20 23.52
CA TYR A 641 -30.51 5.06 22.40
C TYR A 641 -31.25 6.39 22.43
N GLU A 642 -32.58 6.38 22.60
CA GLU A 642 -33.39 7.60 22.67
C GLU A 642 -33.06 8.45 23.89
N LEU A 643 -32.82 7.83 25.05
CA LEU A 643 -32.33 8.55 26.23
C LEU A 643 -30.97 9.20 25.97
N ALA A 644 -30.04 8.50 25.32
CA ALA A 644 -28.74 9.07 24.92
C ALA A 644 -28.87 10.21 23.90
N ARG A 645 -29.79 10.07 22.94
CA ARG A 645 -30.12 11.10 21.94
C ARG A 645 -30.67 12.37 22.60
N MET A 646 -31.64 12.22 23.51
CA MET A 646 -32.27 13.32 24.24
C MET A 646 -31.30 14.00 25.22
N CYS A 647 -30.53 13.23 26.00
CA CYS A 647 -29.51 13.79 26.89
C CYS A 647 -28.45 14.59 26.12
N LYS A 648 -28.03 14.15 24.92
CA LYS A 648 -27.10 14.93 24.11
C LYS A 648 -27.76 16.16 23.47
N ALA A 649 -28.99 16.04 22.97
CA ALA A 649 -29.74 17.19 22.44
C ALA A 649 -29.90 18.30 23.49
N HIS A 650 -30.20 17.94 24.74
CA HIS A 650 -30.23 18.86 25.88
C HIS A 650 -28.87 19.52 26.14
N ASN A 651 -27.78 18.74 26.22
CA ASN A 651 -26.44 19.27 26.48
C ASN A 651 -25.90 20.16 25.34
N ASP A 652 -26.20 19.82 24.08
CA ASP A 652 -25.86 20.66 22.92
C ASP A 652 -26.70 21.94 22.89
N LEU A 653 -27.99 21.87 23.25
CA LEU A 653 -28.87 23.03 23.39
C LEU A 653 -28.36 24.00 24.47
N LEU A 654 -27.98 23.51 25.66
CA LEU A 654 -27.37 24.32 26.72
C LEU A 654 -26.12 25.07 26.23
N ARG A 655 -25.21 24.38 25.52
CA ARG A 655 -24.01 25.01 24.93
C ARG A 655 -24.36 26.10 23.92
N THR A 656 -25.38 25.90 23.08
CA THR A 656 -25.79 26.93 22.12
C THR A 656 -26.43 28.14 22.80
N TYR A 657 -27.20 27.96 23.89
CA TYR A 657 -27.70 29.08 24.69
C TYR A 657 -26.57 29.82 25.41
N GLU A 658 -25.61 29.13 26.05
CA GLU A 658 -24.42 29.77 26.62
C GLU A 658 -23.64 30.59 25.58
N ALA A 659 -23.41 30.03 24.39
CA ALA A 659 -22.71 30.73 23.32
C ALA A 659 -23.47 31.96 22.83
N LYS A 660 -24.82 31.91 22.80
CA LYS A 660 -25.66 33.06 22.45
C LYS A 660 -25.67 34.14 23.53
N LEU A 661 -25.79 33.77 24.80
CA LEU A 661 -25.72 34.72 25.92
C LEU A 661 -24.38 35.46 25.95
N LYS A 662 -23.26 34.72 25.83
CA LYS A 662 -21.91 35.29 25.72
C LYS A 662 -21.77 36.20 24.49
N ALA A 663 -22.39 35.86 23.36
CA ALA A 663 -22.40 36.71 22.16
C ALA A 663 -23.27 37.98 22.29
N PHE A 664 -24.27 38.00 23.19
CA PHE A 664 -25.02 39.20 23.58
C PHE A 664 -24.37 39.98 24.76
N GLY A 665 -23.18 39.56 25.21
CA GLY A 665 -22.45 40.21 26.30
C GLY A 665 -22.94 39.85 27.71
N ILE A 666 -23.81 38.84 27.85
CA ILE A 666 -24.33 38.37 29.14
C ILE A 666 -23.43 37.21 29.65
N PRO A 667 -22.70 37.38 30.77
CA PRO A 667 -21.97 36.29 31.41
C PRO A 667 -22.91 35.16 31.86
N ALA A 668 -22.44 33.91 31.78
CA ALA A 668 -23.23 32.76 32.24
C ALA A 668 -23.50 32.79 33.76
N ASP A 669 -22.64 33.48 34.52
CA ASP A 669 -22.76 33.62 35.97
C ASP A 669 -23.90 34.56 36.42
N GLU A 670 -24.41 35.42 35.52
CA GLU A 670 -25.54 36.33 35.80
C GLU A 670 -26.91 35.63 35.73
N LEU A 671 -26.97 34.38 35.28
CA LEU A 671 -28.24 33.63 35.14
C LEU A 671 -28.93 33.31 36.48
N GLY A 672 -28.24 33.41 37.61
CA GLY A 672 -28.78 33.12 38.95
C GLY A 672 -29.05 31.64 39.25
N PHE A 673 -29.00 30.76 38.25
CA PHE A 673 -29.06 29.30 38.39
C PHE A 673 -28.04 28.63 37.47
N LYS A 674 -27.53 27.47 37.87
CA LYS A 674 -26.68 26.63 37.01
C LYS A 674 -27.52 25.57 36.29
N PRO A 675 -27.52 25.53 34.95
CA PRO A 675 -28.21 24.47 34.21
C PRO A 675 -27.66 23.08 34.57
N LEU A 676 -28.55 22.10 34.72
CA LEU A 676 -28.16 20.71 34.96
C LEU A 676 -27.78 20.03 33.63
N GLU A 677 -26.51 19.70 33.46
CA GLU A 677 -26.07 18.82 32.37
C GLU A 677 -26.66 17.42 32.56
N SER A 678 -27.22 16.86 31.48
CA SER A 678 -27.75 15.49 31.46
C SER A 678 -26.60 14.48 31.43
N SER A 679 -26.17 14.03 32.60
CA SER A 679 -25.13 13.00 32.78
C SER A 679 -25.73 11.60 32.75
N LEU A 680 -25.54 10.89 31.64
CA LEU A 680 -25.84 9.46 31.57
C LEU A 680 -24.78 8.65 32.33
N LEU A 681 -25.26 7.79 33.25
CA LEU A 681 -24.42 7.03 34.18
C LEU A 681 -23.26 6.30 33.48
N LYS A 682 -22.06 6.87 33.60
CA LYS A 682 -20.77 6.35 33.12
C LYS A 682 -20.61 6.24 31.59
N GLN A 683 -21.49 6.84 30.78
CA GLN A 683 -21.39 6.80 29.31
C GLN A 683 -20.95 8.15 28.72
N THR A 684 -19.83 8.16 28.01
CA THR A 684 -19.33 9.34 27.29
C THR A 684 -20.04 9.50 25.94
N LEU A 685 -20.96 10.47 25.85
CA LEU A 685 -21.67 10.80 24.61
C LEU A 685 -20.72 11.38 23.54
N GLY A 686 -20.86 10.92 22.29
CA GLY A 686 -19.96 11.29 21.19
C GLY A 686 -20.14 12.72 20.65
N GLN A 687 -19.04 13.38 20.29
CA GLN A 687 -18.96 14.83 20.01
C GLN A 687 -19.64 15.34 18.71
N GLY A 688 -20.19 14.48 17.86
CA GLY A 688 -21.01 14.92 16.71
C GLY A 688 -22.33 15.58 17.17
N PRO A 689 -23.15 16.12 16.24
CA PRO A 689 -24.48 16.63 16.58
C PRO A 689 -25.42 15.56 17.19
N ALA A 690 -26.51 15.98 17.82
CA ALA A 690 -27.51 15.09 18.44
C ALA A 690 -28.14 14.05 17.48
N GLY A 691 -28.22 14.34 16.17
CA GLY A 691 -28.65 13.36 15.15
C GLY A 691 -27.66 12.23 14.88
N LEU A 692 -26.45 12.30 15.44
CA LEU A 692 -25.37 11.30 15.30
C LEU A 692 -24.91 10.78 16.68
N VAL A 693 -25.85 10.55 17.60
CA VAL A 693 -25.57 9.71 18.79
C VAL A 693 -25.64 8.26 18.37
N SER A 694 -24.50 7.60 18.16
CA SER A 694 -24.46 6.14 18.10
C SER A 694 -24.78 5.55 19.47
N ALA A 695 -25.55 4.46 19.53
CA ALA A 695 -25.59 3.62 20.72
C ALA A 695 -24.16 3.18 21.10
N PRO A 696 -23.83 3.03 22.40
CA PRO A 696 -22.56 2.45 22.81
C PRO A 696 -22.46 0.97 22.39
N LEU A 697 -21.26 0.56 22.00
CA LEU A 697 -20.85 -0.84 21.81
C LEU A 697 -20.52 -1.50 23.16
#